data_AF-A0A9E1BB54-F1
#
_entry.id   AF-A0A9E1BB54-F1
#
_cell.length_a   1.000
_cell.length_b   1.000
_cell.length_c   1.000
_cell.angle_alpha   90.00
_cell.angle_beta   90.00
_cell.angle_gamma   90.00
#
_symmetry.space_group_name_H-M   'P 1'
#
loop_
_entity.id
_entity.type
_entity.pdbx_description
1 polymer ?
#
loop_
_entity_poly.entity_id
_entity_poly.type
_entity_poly.pdbx_seq_one_letter_code
_entity_poly.pdbx_strand_id
1 'polypeptide(L)'
;MRRSIISKMLATGLAAIVFGTAVPTVCAVTIVNSGVNVLKNDTYQLEGGAAYTELKISGTLGNQNIYFVEADPGSEDLYFKLGLGGGPSGTITSKATTLNTANAYHAAMNDNVIAAVNGGFFYQSKNLLNASDQYAGPQVSTQLLSVPRGILMTGGEILCSQQLFAESPSGAASNAFGITADGTAVIGCPQIGITLNNHTKNTNTTADGLNRLPVNDAVILYNERLASSNYAMSDAVDYVVAVDTDNKFYNGRTVTGTIVSVENAAGLSPGRIVITARGSGKTRLSGYSVGDRVSVTASFIGDHTDAAKVSIWNDVQEAIGSIHLPILNGSITPAYADYAYHYGSSAIAITFDGKVIISANDAYNAGGSAGLQFRHMDDFWVTNLNVKDMLLLDGGGSTSIVANLGSGLQFRNYAADSSGQRSVTNTMMLLAKNDNHINTLDYPANAGATNAAVTVSVQRTLGDSQGVYIQGWSVHGRGVKGYQYKINNAQWMDLNAEYRADVAAVTSSYHCDLNAFQGTVPIAALPAGTHKIYIRGINGKDIAYDIGTINLTIAASADDIGTYRSHIDTFDVGKENGKITTSTTVTFGEASLRLQGWTLNQYGVSDIYYTVDDGAVGTFSDLWSRSDVLAAFPQYSAANSHLNAFRGNIDISGLSVGAHFVKIYAKNSRNATYVVAEIGLNIVNSGSYINTLDTFVGQTVGNAVVYASTSEEYGTETLYVQGWSVSTARTISFQYNIDGGSWISLPGYYRNDVAAATPGYYADINAFDANINIAVLSKGTHKMLIRAHTSTGTYYQVAQITINIQ
;
A
#
# COMPACT_ATOMS: atom_id res chain seq x y z
N MET A 1 62.50 11.10 10.21
CA MET A 1 62.65 10.44 8.88
C MET A 1 61.34 10.70 8.14
N ARG A 2 61.14 11.72 7.32
CA ARG A 2 61.72 12.08 6.00
C ARG A 2 61.50 11.03 4.89
N ARG A 3 60.79 11.49 3.83
CA ARG A 3 60.75 11.07 2.40
C ARG A 3 59.64 10.10 2.01
N SER A 4 58.93 10.25 0.88
CA SER A 4 58.96 11.27 -0.19
C SER A 4 57.74 11.20 -1.12
N ILE A 5 57.39 12.36 -1.66
CA ILE A 5 56.59 12.66 -2.86
C ILE A 5 57.43 12.41 -4.13
N ILE A 6 56.85 11.88 -5.23
CA ILE A 6 57.04 12.19 -6.69
C ILE A 6 55.87 11.50 -7.43
N SER A 7 54.78 12.12 -7.93
CA SER A 7 54.53 13.09 -9.02
C SER A 7 54.36 12.51 -10.45
N LYS A 8 53.28 12.93 -11.13
CA LYS A 8 52.96 13.04 -12.59
C LYS A 8 51.70 12.26 -12.99
N MET A 9 50.76 12.74 -13.82
CA MET A 9 50.47 14.03 -14.49
C MET A 9 49.01 13.94 -14.99
N LEU A 10 48.32 15.08 -15.08
CA LEU A 10 46.98 15.22 -15.67
C LEU A 10 46.94 14.85 -17.16
N ALA A 11 45.83 14.28 -17.62
CA ALA A 11 45.15 14.69 -18.85
C ALA A 11 43.66 14.36 -18.78
N THR A 12 42.85 15.40 -19.01
CA THR A 12 41.40 15.51 -19.02
C THR A 12 40.74 14.77 -20.19
N GLY A 13 39.61 14.13 -19.92
CA GLY A 13 38.66 13.65 -20.93
C GLY A 13 37.25 13.65 -20.34
N LEU A 14 36.50 14.71 -20.64
CA LEU A 14 35.12 14.94 -20.24
C LEU A 14 34.19 13.92 -20.92
N ALA A 15 33.44 13.13 -20.14
CA ALA A 15 32.23 12.45 -20.61
C ALA A 15 31.19 12.49 -19.47
N ALA A 16 30.00 12.95 -19.82
CA ALA A 16 28.92 13.33 -18.92
C ALA A 16 28.51 12.19 -17.97
N ILE A 17 28.56 12.47 -16.66
CA ILE A 17 27.92 11.65 -15.63
C ILE A 17 26.46 12.11 -15.57
N VAL A 18 25.56 11.28 -16.10
CA VAL A 18 24.14 11.33 -15.79
C VAL A 18 24.00 10.84 -14.36
N PHE A 19 23.77 11.74 -13.41
CA PHE A 19 23.41 11.38 -12.04
C PHE A 19 21.94 10.92 -12.02
N GLY A 20 21.74 9.63 -12.28
CA GLY A 20 20.58 8.91 -11.77
C GLY A 20 20.78 8.65 -10.28
N THR A 21 19.75 8.87 -9.49
CA THR A 21 19.69 8.64 -8.05
C THR A 21 20.20 7.24 -7.67
N ALA A 22 21.35 7.16 -7.01
CA ALA A 22 21.81 5.95 -6.36
C ALA A 22 21.02 5.76 -5.05
N VAL A 23 19.92 5.03 -5.15
CA VAL A 23 19.24 4.31 -4.05
C VAL A 23 20.28 3.36 -3.43
N PRO A 24 20.24 3.01 -2.11
CA PRO A 24 21.25 2.16 -1.50
C PRO A 24 21.52 0.94 -2.37
N THR A 25 22.78 0.78 -2.80
CA THR A 25 23.18 -0.26 -3.73
C THR A 25 22.79 -1.62 -3.18
N VAL A 26 21.81 -2.27 -3.80
CA VAL A 26 21.70 -3.73 -3.70
C VAL A 26 23.01 -4.27 -4.22
N CYS A 27 23.71 -5.07 -3.42
CA CYS A 27 24.91 -5.69 -3.89
C CYS A 27 24.54 -6.62 -5.05
N ALA A 28 25.19 -6.43 -6.19
CA ALA A 28 25.13 -7.36 -7.30
C ALA A 28 25.47 -8.78 -6.81
N VAL A 29 24.84 -9.80 -7.41
CA VAL A 29 25.02 -11.18 -6.96
C VAL A 29 26.48 -11.60 -7.11
N THR A 30 27.05 -12.21 -6.08
CA THR A 30 28.44 -12.67 -6.13
C THR A 30 28.50 -14.01 -6.86
N ILE A 31 29.08 -14.02 -8.07
CA ILE A 31 29.32 -15.24 -8.82
C ILE A 31 30.67 -15.82 -8.41
N VAL A 32 30.66 -17.02 -7.84
CA VAL A 32 31.86 -17.69 -7.29
C VAL A 32 32.29 -18.93 -8.08
N ASN A 33 31.51 -19.34 -9.10
CA ASN A 33 31.90 -20.46 -9.95
C ASN A 33 33.21 -20.19 -10.72
N SER A 34 34.10 -21.18 -10.70
CA SER A 34 35.32 -21.15 -11.49
C SER A 34 35.03 -21.22 -13.00
N GLY A 35 35.70 -20.37 -13.79
CA GLY A 35 35.59 -20.36 -15.25
C GLY A 35 34.29 -19.74 -15.81
N VAL A 36 33.49 -19.08 -14.95
CA VAL A 36 32.34 -18.27 -15.37
C VAL A 36 32.76 -16.81 -15.50
N ASN A 37 32.48 -16.20 -16.64
CA ASN A 37 32.72 -14.78 -16.89
C ASN A 37 31.40 -14.01 -16.79
N VAL A 38 31.35 -12.99 -15.93
CA VAL A 38 30.18 -12.11 -15.77
C VAL A 38 30.24 -11.00 -16.82
N LEU A 39 29.22 -10.92 -17.66
CA LEU A 39 29.08 -9.93 -18.73
C LEU A 39 28.12 -8.79 -18.35
N LYS A 40 27.14 -9.07 -17.50
CA LYS A 40 26.17 -8.12 -16.92
C LYS A 40 25.70 -8.64 -15.58
N ASN A 41 25.50 -7.78 -14.58
CA ASN A 41 25.00 -8.16 -13.26
C ASN A 41 24.37 -6.94 -12.58
N ASP A 42 23.19 -6.55 -13.05
CA ASP A 42 22.51 -5.36 -12.57
C ASP A 42 21.41 -5.78 -11.61
N THR A 43 21.41 -5.23 -10.39
CA THR A 43 20.37 -5.48 -9.39
C THR A 43 19.64 -4.20 -9.03
N TYR A 44 18.31 -4.30 -8.97
CA TYR A 44 17.38 -3.20 -8.73
C TYR A 44 16.54 -3.52 -7.49
N GLN A 45 16.37 -2.56 -6.60
CA GLN A 45 15.38 -2.69 -5.52
C GLN A 45 13.97 -2.60 -6.10
N LEU A 46 13.11 -3.51 -5.65
CA LEU A 46 11.67 -3.43 -5.82
C LEU A 46 11.04 -2.98 -4.49
N GLU A 47 9.76 -2.63 -4.54
CA GLU A 47 8.99 -2.32 -3.33
C GLU A 47 8.91 -3.51 -2.37
N GLY A 48 8.70 -3.24 -1.08
CA GLY A 48 8.61 -4.28 -0.05
C GLY A 48 9.94 -4.99 0.28
N GLY A 49 11.06 -4.47 -0.23
CA GLY A 49 12.41 -4.99 0.02
C GLY A 49 12.83 -6.18 -0.86
N ALA A 50 12.04 -6.51 -1.89
CA ALA A 50 12.44 -7.50 -2.89
C ALA A 50 13.51 -6.95 -3.84
N ALA A 51 14.31 -7.82 -4.45
CA ALA A 51 15.36 -7.42 -5.38
C ALA A 51 15.20 -8.12 -6.73
N TYR A 52 15.30 -7.37 -7.83
CA TYR A 52 15.32 -7.89 -9.19
C TYR A 52 16.74 -7.84 -9.76
N THR A 53 17.22 -8.95 -10.33
CA THR A 53 18.56 -9.03 -10.93
C THR A 53 18.50 -9.46 -12.40
N GLU A 54 19.27 -8.77 -13.24
CA GLU A 54 19.58 -9.15 -14.62
C GLU A 54 21.05 -9.60 -14.73
N LEU A 55 21.25 -10.89 -14.97
CA LEU A 55 22.57 -11.50 -15.03
C LEU A 55 22.84 -12.07 -16.43
N LYS A 56 23.98 -11.70 -17.01
CA LYS A 56 24.50 -12.32 -18.23
C LYS A 56 25.87 -12.92 -17.96
N ILE A 57 26.05 -14.19 -18.27
CA ILE A 57 27.31 -14.91 -18.06
C ILE A 57 27.73 -15.68 -19.31
N SER A 58 29.01 -16.05 -19.36
CA SER A 58 29.61 -16.95 -20.35
C SER A 58 30.66 -17.85 -19.70
N GLY A 59 31.26 -18.76 -20.46
CA GLY A 59 32.32 -19.65 -19.98
C GLY A 59 31.83 -21.08 -19.76
N THR A 60 32.21 -21.70 -18.63
CA THR A 60 31.96 -23.14 -18.36
C THR A 60 30.48 -23.53 -18.39
N LEU A 61 29.58 -22.61 -18.03
CA LEU A 61 28.12 -22.83 -18.05
C LEU A 61 27.46 -22.45 -19.38
N GLY A 62 28.25 -22.08 -20.39
CA GLY A 62 27.76 -21.52 -21.66
C GLY A 62 27.27 -20.08 -21.51
N ASN A 63 26.81 -19.49 -22.62
CA ASN A 63 26.21 -18.14 -22.60
C ASN A 63 24.82 -18.22 -21.99
N GLN A 64 24.55 -17.46 -20.92
CA GLN A 64 23.25 -17.45 -20.24
C GLN A 64 22.75 -16.02 -20.04
N ASN A 65 21.44 -15.84 -20.18
CA ASN A 65 20.71 -14.64 -19.73
C ASN A 65 19.70 -15.07 -18.65
N ILE A 66 20.03 -14.75 -17.40
CA ILE A 66 19.28 -15.17 -16.22
C ILE A 66 18.69 -13.94 -15.55
N TYR A 67 17.41 -14.00 -15.24
CA TYR A 67 16.64 -12.94 -14.61
C TYR A 67 15.93 -13.52 -13.40
N PHE A 68 15.96 -12.83 -12.26
CA PHE A 68 15.29 -13.34 -11.07
C PHE A 68 14.89 -12.24 -10.12
N VAL A 69 13.88 -12.53 -9.32
CA VAL A 69 13.46 -11.74 -8.17
C VAL A 69 13.68 -12.56 -6.91
N GLU A 70 14.41 -12.00 -5.95
CA GLU A 70 14.56 -12.54 -4.61
C GLU A 70 13.63 -11.78 -3.65
N ALA A 71 12.86 -12.53 -2.87
CA ALA A 71 11.93 -11.98 -1.90
C ALA A 71 12.03 -12.77 -0.59
N ASP A 72 11.99 -12.05 0.53
CA ASP A 72 11.76 -12.66 1.84
C ASP A 72 10.26 -12.83 2.05
N PRO A 73 9.71 -14.06 2.02
CA PRO A 73 8.28 -14.28 2.25
C PRO A 73 7.85 -13.99 3.69
N GLY A 74 8.79 -13.89 4.65
CA GLY A 74 8.52 -13.43 6.00
C GLY A 74 8.39 -11.90 6.11
N SER A 75 8.68 -11.17 5.04
CA SER A 75 8.43 -9.72 4.97
C SER A 75 6.94 -9.43 5.12
N GLU A 76 6.58 -8.61 6.09
CA GLU A 76 5.21 -8.14 6.26
C GLU A 76 4.71 -7.31 5.07
N ASP A 77 5.59 -6.83 4.19
CA ASP A 77 5.24 -6.03 3.01
C ASP A 77 5.05 -6.84 1.74
N LEU A 78 5.35 -8.14 1.73
CA LEU A 78 5.30 -8.94 0.53
C LEU A 78 4.31 -10.09 0.68
N TYR A 79 3.70 -10.48 -0.41
CA TYR A 79 2.98 -11.75 -0.51
C TYR A 79 2.97 -12.26 -1.93
N PHE A 80 2.81 -13.57 -2.05
CA PHE A 80 2.69 -14.24 -3.34
C PHE A 80 1.22 -14.44 -3.70
N LYS A 81 0.93 -14.52 -5.00
CA LYS A 81 -0.42 -14.81 -5.50
C LYS A 81 -0.39 -15.62 -6.78
N LEU A 82 -1.26 -16.62 -6.85
CA LEU A 82 -1.57 -17.29 -8.11
C LEU A 82 -2.47 -16.40 -9.00
N GLY A 83 -2.04 -16.20 -10.24
CA GLY A 83 -2.85 -15.59 -11.30
C GLY A 83 -3.23 -16.61 -12.37
N LEU A 84 -4.48 -16.55 -12.86
CA LEU A 84 -4.97 -17.32 -14.01
C LEU A 84 -5.00 -16.42 -15.26
N GLY A 85 -5.06 -17.02 -16.45
CA GLY A 85 -5.13 -16.24 -17.69
C GLY A 85 -6.31 -15.26 -17.67
N GLY A 86 -6.04 -13.95 -17.75
CA GLY A 86 -7.06 -12.91 -17.64
C GLY A 86 -7.26 -12.34 -16.22
N GLY A 87 -6.41 -12.67 -15.25
CA GLY A 87 -6.45 -12.14 -13.89
C GLY A 87 -7.49 -12.83 -13.00
N PRO A 88 -8.09 -12.13 -12.02
CA PRO A 88 -9.01 -12.73 -11.05
C PRO A 88 -10.30 -13.32 -11.64
N SER A 89 -10.71 -12.87 -12.82
CA SER A 89 -11.88 -13.39 -13.55
C SER A 89 -11.57 -14.64 -14.37
N GLY A 90 -10.30 -15.05 -14.46
CA GLY A 90 -9.88 -16.21 -15.22
C GLY A 90 -10.36 -17.53 -14.60
N THR A 91 -10.61 -18.52 -15.44
CA THR A 91 -10.79 -19.92 -15.05
C THR A 91 -9.48 -20.68 -15.19
N ILE A 92 -9.42 -21.92 -14.68
CA ILE A 92 -8.26 -22.82 -14.78
C ILE A 92 -7.78 -23.00 -16.24
N THR A 93 -8.71 -22.90 -17.20
CA THR A 93 -8.44 -23.09 -18.63
C THR A 93 -8.14 -21.81 -19.39
N SER A 94 -8.32 -20.66 -18.75
CA SER A 94 -8.10 -19.35 -19.37
C SER A 94 -6.61 -19.12 -19.62
N LYS A 95 -6.27 -18.51 -20.76
CA LYS A 95 -4.87 -18.22 -21.14
C LYS A 95 -4.65 -16.75 -21.40
N ALA A 96 -3.54 -16.24 -20.89
CA ALA A 96 -2.99 -14.94 -21.24
C ALA A 96 -1.48 -14.97 -21.04
N THR A 97 -0.78 -13.98 -21.57
CA THR A 97 0.64 -13.82 -21.28
C THR A 97 0.83 -13.42 -19.81
N THR A 98 1.99 -13.73 -19.23
CA THR A 98 2.31 -13.37 -17.83
C THR A 98 2.13 -11.88 -17.56
N LEU A 99 2.52 -11.02 -18.51
CA LEU A 99 2.34 -9.57 -18.38
C LEU A 99 0.86 -9.17 -18.33
N ASN A 100 0.04 -9.73 -19.23
CA ASN A 100 -1.38 -9.42 -19.28
C ASN A 100 -2.12 -9.96 -18.04
N THR A 101 -1.76 -11.14 -17.55
CA THR A 101 -2.29 -11.68 -16.28
C THR A 101 -1.93 -10.77 -15.10
N ALA A 102 -0.67 -10.36 -14.98
CA ALA A 102 -0.20 -9.47 -13.91
C ALA A 102 -0.90 -8.09 -13.96
N ASN A 103 -1.01 -7.48 -15.14
CA ASN A 103 -1.70 -6.20 -15.33
C ASN A 103 -3.21 -6.31 -15.02
N ALA A 104 -3.87 -7.38 -15.47
CA ALA A 104 -5.28 -7.60 -15.17
C ALA A 104 -5.52 -7.77 -13.66
N TYR A 105 -4.62 -8.46 -12.96
CA TYR A 105 -4.68 -8.59 -11.51
C TYR A 105 -4.47 -7.26 -10.80
N HIS A 106 -3.39 -6.55 -11.15
CA HIS A 106 -3.07 -5.22 -10.61
C HIS A 106 -4.26 -4.25 -10.75
N ALA A 107 -4.88 -4.20 -11.93
CA ALA A 107 -6.02 -3.33 -12.20
C ALA A 107 -7.31 -3.76 -11.47
N ALA A 108 -7.61 -5.06 -11.40
CA ALA A 108 -8.86 -5.55 -10.84
C ALA A 108 -8.90 -5.54 -9.30
N MET A 109 -7.77 -5.81 -8.66
CA MET A 109 -7.69 -5.88 -7.19
C MET A 109 -7.18 -4.59 -6.55
N ASN A 110 -6.72 -3.63 -7.35
CA ASN A 110 -5.98 -2.46 -6.87
C ASN A 110 -4.75 -2.86 -6.02
N ASP A 111 -4.19 -4.03 -6.30
CA ASP A 111 -3.02 -4.59 -5.61
C ASP A 111 -1.73 -4.23 -6.35
N ASN A 112 -0.66 -3.95 -5.62
CA ASN A 112 0.62 -3.59 -6.23
C ASN A 112 1.44 -4.83 -6.60
N VAL A 113 1.09 -5.44 -7.73
CA VAL A 113 1.95 -6.46 -8.37
C VAL A 113 3.29 -5.83 -8.77
N ILE A 114 4.38 -6.34 -8.21
CA ILE A 114 5.74 -5.82 -8.47
C ILE A 114 6.57 -6.73 -9.37
N ALA A 115 6.28 -8.04 -9.37
CA ALA A 115 6.90 -8.99 -10.27
C ALA A 115 6.01 -10.22 -10.53
N ALA A 116 6.29 -10.94 -11.61
CA ALA A 116 5.60 -12.19 -11.94
C ALA A 116 6.46 -13.09 -12.82
N VAL A 117 6.26 -14.40 -12.70
CA VAL A 117 6.85 -15.43 -13.58
C VAL A 117 5.74 -16.30 -14.15
N ASN A 118 5.86 -16.78 -15.39
CA ASN A 118 4.91 -17.75 -15.91
C ASN A 118 4.86 -18.98 -15.01
N GLY A 119 3.70 -19.63 -14.96
CA GLY A 119 3.48 -20.76 -14.08
C GLY A 119 3.85 -22.11 -14.68
N GLY A 120 3.38 -23.17 -14.02
CA GLY A 120 3.66 -24.55 -14.40
C GLY A 120 3.06 -24.98 -15.73
N PHE A 121 3.48 -26.17 -16.18
CA PHE A 121 3.04 -26.76 -17.45
C PHE A 121 1.51 -26.82 -17.55
N PHE A 122 1.00 -26.87 -18.78
CA PHE A 122 -0.39 -27.17 -19.06
C PHE A 122 -0.49 -28.21 -20.17
N TYR A 123 -1.61 -28.89 -20.21
CA TYR A 123 -1.92 -29.91 -21.20
C TYR A 123 -3.22 -29.57 -21.90
N GLN A 124 -3.24 -29.73 -23.21
CA GLN A 124 -4.41 -29.44 -24.02
C GLN A 124 -5.06 -30.75 -24.45
N SER A 125 -6.36 -30.90 -24.28
CA SER A 125 -7.07 -32.03 -24.87
C SER A 125 -7.03 -31.96 -26.40
N LYS A 126 -6.95 -33.11 -27.05
CA LYS A 126 -7.14 -33.18 -28.49
C LYS A 126 -8.64 -33.04 -28.79
N ASN A 127 -9.03 -31.94 -29.43
CA ASN A 127 -10.39 -31.79 -29.95
C ASN A 127 -10.47 -32.38 -31.37
N LEU A 128 -11.65 -32.87 -31.76
CA LEU A 128 -12.02 -33.30 -33.12
C LEU A 128 -11.64 -32.29 -34.22
N LEU A 129 -11.46 -31.00 -33.87
CA LEU A 129 -11.13 -29.92 -34.80
C LEU A 129 -9.62 -29.75 -35.09
N ASN A 130 -8.72 -30.25 -34.23
CA ASN A 130 -7.26 -30.08 -34.37
C ASN A 130 -6.50 -31.41 -34.20
N ALA A 131 -6.86 -32.41 -35.00
CA ALA A 131 -6.36 -33.78 -34.84
C ALA A 131 -4.85 -33.97 -35.15
N SER A 132 -4.14 -32.94 -35.63
CA SER A 132 -2.77 -33.01 -36.12
C SER A 132 -1.68 -32.45 -35.19
N ASP A 133 -2.02 -31.90 -34.02
CA ASP A 133 -1.00 -31.38 -33.09
C ASP A 133 -0.30 -32.53 -32.34
N GLN A 134 1.01 -32.66 -32.57
CA GLN A 134 1.87 -33.69 -31.97
C GLN A 134 2.06 -33.50 -30.45
N TYR A 135 1.69 -32.34 -29.89
CA TYR A 135 1.75 -32.04 -28.46
C TYR A 135 0.37 -32.09 -27.78
N ALA A 136 -0.69 -32.46 -28.52
CA ALA A 136 -2.04 -32.59 -27.97
C ALA A 136 -2.21 -33.88 -27.17
N GLY A 137 -2.99 -33.78 -26.10
CA GLY A 137 -3.36 -34.87 -25.22
C GLY A 137 -4.32 -35.90 -25.80
N PRO A 138 -4.83 -36.82 -24.97
CA PRO A 138 -5.80 -37.78 -25.45
C PRO A 138 -7.08 -37.06 -25.91
N GLN A 139 -7.78 -37.64 -26.88
CA GLN A 139 -9.07 -37.14 -27.33
C GLN A 139 -10.13 -37.51 -26.29
N VAL A 140 -10.33 -36.64 -25.31
CA VAL A 140 -11.18 -36.90 -24.14
C VAL A 140 -12.30 -35.88 -23.97
N SER A 141 -12.31 -34.82 -24.77
CA SER A 141 -13.34 -33.79 -24.75
C SER A 141 -13.76 -33.35 -26.16
N THR A 142 -14.99 -32.85 -26.26
CA THR A 142 -15.61 -32.33 -27.49
C THR A 142 -15.20 -30.88 -27.82
N GLN A 143 -14.61 -30.18 -26.85
CA GLN A 143 -13.98 -28.87 -27.02
C GLN A 143 -12.54 -28.89 -26.50
N LEU A 144 -11.76 -27.88 -26.86
CA LEU A 144 -10.39 -27.73 -26.36
C LEU A 144 -10.41 -27.34 -24.88
N LEU A 145 -9.82 -28.18 -24.03
CA LEU A 145 -9.57 -27.88 -22.63
C LEU A 145 -8.07 -27.82 -22.39
N SER A 146 -7.58 -26.70 -21.87
CA SER A 146 -6.18 -26.52 -21.50
C SER A 146 -6.05 -26.49 -19.99
N VAL A 147 -5.75 -27.62 -19.37
CA VAL A 147 -5.63 -27.71 -17.90
C VAL A 147 -4.16 -27.68 -17.47
N PRO A 148 -3.82 -27.04 -16.34
CA PRO A 148 -2.49 -27.12 -15.73
C PRO A 148 -2.04 -28.57 -15.49
N ARG A 149 -0.74 -28.83 -15.44
CA ARG A 149 -0.14 -30.11 -15.05
C ARG A 149 0.42 -29.96 -13.64
N GLY A 150 -0.45 -30.14 -12.65
CA GLY A 150 -0.13 -30.02 -11.25
C GLY A 150 -1.23 -29.29 -10.48
N ILE A 151 -1.07 -29.23 -9.16
CA ILE A 151 -2.03 -28.60 -8.25
C ILE A 151 -2.07 -27.09 -8.49
N LEU A 152 -3.25 -26.49 -8.40
CA LEU A 152 -3.41 -25.04 -8.29
C LEU A 152 -4.21 -24.69 -7.05
N MET A 153 -3.71 -23.74 -6.26
CA MET A 153 -4.42 -23.19 -5.12
C MET A 153 -4.28 -21.67 -5.04
N THR A 154 -5.34 -21.02 -4.58
CA THR A 154 -5.31 -19.60 -4.21
C THR A 154 -6.26 -19.32 -3.05
N GLY A 155 -5.84 -18.51 -2.08
CA GLY A 155 -6.59 -18.28 -0.84
C GLY A 155 -7.01 -19.56 -0.12
N GLY A 156 -6.20 -20.62 -0.20
CA GLY A 156 -6.45 -21.94 0.39
C GLY A 156 -7.45 -22.82 -0.38
N GLU A 157 -8.11 -22.29 -1.42
CA GLU A 157 -9.01 -23.08 -2.27
C GLU A 157 -8.20 -23.95 -3.24
N ILE A 158 -8.47 -25.25 -3.26
CA ILE A 158 -7.95 -26.21 -4.23
C ILE A 158 -8.74 -26.04 -5.52
N LEU A 159 -8.13 -25.40 -6.50
CA LEU A 159 -8.75 -25.16 -7.81
C LEU A 159 -8.60 -26.40 -8.71
N CYS A 160 -7.43 -27.03 -8.69
CA CYS A 160 -7.09 -28.15 -9.55
C CYS A 160 -6.23 -29.14 -8.76
N SER A 161 -6.52 -30.44 -8.87
CA SER A 161 -5.67 -31.47 -8.26
C SER A 161 -4.40 -31.74 -9.08
N GLN A 162 -3.53 -32.59 -8.56
CA GLN A 162 -2.39 -33.13 -9.28
C GLN A 162 -2.82 -33.78 -10.61
N GLN A 163 -1.90 -33.80 -11.58
CA GLN A 163 -2.15 -34.43 -12.87
C GLN A 163 -2.35 -35.94 -12.69
N LEU A 164 -3.24 -36.51 -13.50
CA LEU A 164 -3.47 -37.95 -13.55
C LEU A 164 -2.56 -38.60 -14.58
N PHE A 165 -2.13 -39.83 -14.30
CA PHE A 165 -1.34 -40.62 -15.24
C PHE A 165 -2.04 -40.80 -16.59
N ALA A 166 -3.36 -40.98 -16.58
CA ALA A 166 -4.17 -41.12 -17.80
C ALA A 166 -4.25 -39.85 -18.66
N GLU A 167 -3.83 -38.69 -18.15
CA GLU A 167 -3.77 -37.45 -18.94
C GLU A 167 -2.51 -37.38 -19.80
N SER A 168 -1.40 -38.00 -19.41
CA SER A 168 -0.14 -37.94 -20.16
C SER A 168 0.70 -39.21 -19.98
N PRO A 169 1.13 -39.87 -21.08
CA PRO A 169 1.96 -41.07 -21.00
C PRO A 169 3.37 -40.82 -20.42
N SER A 170 3.80 -39.55 -20.31
CA SER A 170 5.08 -39.16 -19.69
C SER A 170 5.05 -39.08 -18.16
N GLY A 171 3.91 -39.41 -17.52
CA GLY A 171 3.77 -39.45 -16.06
C GLY A 171 2.99 -38.26 -15.47
N ALA A 172 2.55 -38.45 -14.24
CA ALA A 172 1.77 -37.48 -13.46
C ALA A 172 2.67 -36.35 -12.90
N ALA A 173 2.33 -35.10 -13.21
CA ALA A 173 2.85 -33.93 -12.53
C ALA A 173 2.26 -33.81 -11.11
N SER A 174 3.13 -33.93 -10.12
CA SER A 174 2.77 -33.86 -8.69
C SER A 174 3.66 -32.92 -7.90
N ASN A 175 4.72 -32.37 -8.51
CA ASN A 175 5.60 -31.45 -7.82
C ASN A 175 4.93 -30.07 -7.73
N ALA A 176 5.13 -29.36 -6.63
CA ALA A 176 4.52 -28.06 -6.44
C ALA A 176 5.36 -27.16 -5.53
N PHE A 177 5.18 -25.86 -5.74
CA PHE A 177 5.51 -24.83 -4.78
C PHE A 177 4.23 -24.46 -4.04
N GLY A 178 4.32 -24.27 -2.74
CA GLY A 178 3.27 -23.76 -1.88
C GLY A 178 3.82 -22.70 -0.92
N ILE A 179 2.96 -21.79 -0.50
CA ILE A 179 3.26 -20.82 0.54
C ILE A 179 2.05 -20.58 1.43
N THR A 180 2.27 -20.61 2.73
CA THR A 180 1.26 -20.37 3.79
C THR A 180 1.02 -18.87 3.98
N ALA A 181 0.00 -18.52 4.76
CA ALA A 181 -0.33 -17.12 5.05
C ALA A 181 0.78 -16.39 5.83
N ASP A 182 1.57 -17.11 6.63
CA ASP A 182 2.67 -16.58 7.45
C ASP A 182 4.02 -16.53 6.72
N GLY A 183 4.05 -16.83 5.42
CA GLY A 183 5.27 -16.79 4.61
C GLY A 183 6.09 -18.07 4.61
N THR A 184 5.65 -19.15 5.28
CA THR A 184 6.32 -20.45 5.21
C THR A 184 6.18 -21.05 3.80
N ALA A 185 7.29 -21.04 3.05
CA ALA A 185 7.37 -21.62 1.72
C ALA A 185 7.73 -23.13 1.75
N VAL A 186 7.17 -23.90 0.82
CA VAL A 186 7.45 -25.32 0.65
C VAL A 186 7.53 -25.70 -0.83
N ILE A 187 8.53 -26.51 -1.18
CA ILE A 187 8.59 -27.21 -2.46
C ILE A 187 8.60 -28.71 -2.18
N GLY A 188 7.73 -29.46 -2.85
CA GLY A 188 7.56 -30.89 -2.61
C GLY A 188 6.73 -31.58 -3.68
N CYS A 189 6.23 -32.77 -3.36
CA CYS A 189 5.41 -33.60 -4.25
C CYS A 189 4.08 -33.97 -3.56
N PRO A 190 3.23 -32.98 -3.25
CA PRO A 190 1.99 -33.19 -2.51
C PRO A 190 0.99 -34.09 -3.24
N GLN A 191 0.24 -34.87 -2.48
CA GLN A 191 -0.82 -35.76 -2.95
C GLN A 191 -2.17 -35.30 -2.39
N ILE A 192 -3.14 -35.00 -3.27
CA ILE A 192 -4.52 -34.72 -2.87
C ILE A 192 -5.35 -36.00 -3.07
N GLY A 193 -5.97 -36.47 -1.99
CA GLY A 193 -6.96 -37.52 -2.01
C GLY A 193 -8.37 -36.93 -2.03
N ILE A 194 -9.28 -37.55 -2.78
CA ILE A 194 -10.67 -37.09 -2.84
C ILE A 194 -11.63 -38.24 -2.54
N THR A 195 -12.35 -38.10 -1.43
CA THR A 195 -13.32 -39.10 -0.94
C THR A 195 -14.73 -38.68 -1.30
N LEU A 196 -15.50 -39.64 -1.82
CA LEU A 196 -16.91 -39.53 -2.18
C LEU A 196 -17.73 -40.44 -1.24
N ASN A 197 -18.70 -39.89 -0.53
CA ASN A 197 -19.63 -40.67 0.29
C ASN A 197 -21.06 -40.50 -0.22
N ASN A 198 -21.79 -41.60 -0.33
CA ASN A 198 -23.23 -41.63 -0.56
C ASN A 198 -23.92 -41.99 0.75
N HIS A 199 -24.51 -40.99 1.39
CA HIS A 199 -25.17 -41.11 2.69
C HIS A 199 -26.50 -41.84 2.61
N THR A 200 -27.20 -41.75 1.47
CA THR A 200 -28.46 -42.48 1.26
C THR A 200 -28.24 -43.99 1.24
N LYS A 201 -27.13 -44.43 0.66
CA LYS A 201 -26.82 -45.87 0.46
C LYS A 201 -25.74 -46.39 1.40
N ASN A 202 -25.18 -45.52 2.24
CA ASN A 202 -24.08 -45.81 3.15
C ASN A 202 -22.89 -46.48 2.45
N THR A 203 -22.50 -45.94 1.29
CA THR A 203 -21.34 -46.39 0.51
C THR A 203 -20.34 -45.26 0.34
N ASN A 204 -19.08 -45.61 0.10
CA ASN A 204 -18.03 -44.65 -0.19
C ASN A 204 -17.14 -45.13 -1.34
N THR A 205 -16.47 -44.18 -1.98
CA THR A 205 -15.47 -44.40 -3.03
C THR A 205 -14.56 -43.18 -3.15
N THR A 206 -13.73 -43.12 -4.19
CA THR A 206 -12.81 -42.01 -4.44
C THR A 206 -12.97 -41.44 -5.84
N ALA A 207 -12.76 -40.12 -5.95
CA ALA A 207 -12.53 -39.46 -7.23
C ALA A 207 -11.03 -39.45 -7.52
N ASP A 208 -10.69 -39.55 -8.80
CA ASP A 208 -9.30 -39.57 -9.24
C ASP A 208 -8.74 -38.15 -9.35
N GLY A 209 -9.56 -37.13 -9.60
CA GLY A 209 -9.10 -35.73 -9.66
C GLY A 209 -10.19 -34.68 -9.57
N LEU A 210 -9.76 -33.42 -9.43
CA LEU A 210 -10.58 -32.22 -9.40
C LEU A 210 -10.18 -31.27 -10.54
N ASN A 211 -11.15 -30.86 -11.35
CA ASN A 211 -10.98 -29.97 -12.49
C ASN A 211 -9.82 -30.40 -13.42
N ARG A 212 -9.74 -31.70 -13.70
CA ARG A 212 -8.78 -32.34 -14.61
C ARG A 212 -9.41 -32.60 -15.98
N LEU A 213 -8.66 -33.15 -16.94
CA LEU A 213 -9.29 -33.64 -18.16
C LEU A 213 -10.23 -34.82 -17.86
N PRO A 214 -11.38 -34.97 -18.55
CA PRO A 214 -12.32 -36.08 -18.37
C PRO A 214 -11.79 -37.36 -19.03
N VAL A 215 -10.67 -37.88 -18.55
CA VAL A 215 -10.00 -39.08 -19.08
C VAL A 215 -10.85 -40.35 -18.93
N ASN A 216 -10.57 -41.36 -19.75
CA ASN A 216 -11.27 -42.63 -19.65
C ASN A 216 -10.93 -43.37 -18.33
N ASP A 217 -11.80 -44.28 -17.91
CA ASP A 217 -11.62 -45.12 -16.72
C ASP A 217 -11.44 -44.36 -15.39
N ALA A 218 -12.00 -43.15 -15.31
CA ALA A 218 -11.85 -42.26 -14.16
C ALA A 218 -13.19 -41.70 -13.66
N VAL A 219 -13.16 -41.24 -12.41
CA VAL A 219 -14.16 -40.40 -11.76
C VAL A 219 -13.55 -39.04 -11.47
N ILE A 220 -14.01 -37.98 -12.14
CA ILE A 220 -13.48 -36.62 -11.99
C ILE A 220 -14.55 -35.69 -11.45
N LEU A 221 -14.14 -34.82 -10.53
CA LEU A 221 -14.99 -33.78 -9.96
C LEU A 221 -14.79 -32.46 -10.68
N TYR A 222 -15.89 -31.74 -10.89
CA TYR A 222 -15.89 -30.44 -11.51
C TYR A 222 -16.73 -29.43 -10.75
N ASN A 223 -16.28 -28.19 -10.79
CA ASN A 223 -17.04 -27.00 -10.45
C ASN A 223 -16.76 -25.89 -11.48
N GLU A 224 -17.31 -24.70 -11.28
CA GLU A 224 -17.19 -23.55 -12.19
C GLU A 224 -15.76 -23.02 -12.35
N ARG A 225 -14.79 -23.49 -11.56
CA ARG A 225 -13.39 -23.08 -11.70
C ARG A 225 -12.74 -23.58 -12.99
N LEU A 226 -13.25 -24.66 -13.61
CA LEU A 226 -12.67 -25.21 -14.85
C LEU A 226 -12.94 -24.33 -16.08
N ALA A 227 -14.21 -24.27 -16.47
CA ALA A 227 -14.77 -23.66 -17.69
C ALA A 227 -16.30 -23.69 -17.56
N SER A 228 -17.05 -23.40 -18.63
CA SER A 228 -18.52 -23.54 -18.63
C SER A 228 -19.02 -24.99 -18.64
N SER A 229 -18.19 -25.96 -19.01
CA SER A 229 -18.47 -27.40 -18.98
C SER A 229 -17.17 -28.21 -18.90
N ASN A 230 -17.25 -29.48 -18.51
CA ASN A 230 -16.16 -30.45 -18.64
C ASN A 230 -15.94 -30.92 -20.10
N TYR A 231 -16.88 -30.60 -21.00
CA TYR A 231 -16.89 -31.01 -22.41
C TYR A 231 -16.60 -32.49 -22.64
N ALA A 232 -16.94 -33.38 -21.69
CA ALA A 232 -16.62 -34.79 -21.78
C ALA A 232 -17.23 -35.43 -23.04
N MET A 233 -16.59 -36.48 -23.54
CA MET A 233 -17.12 -37.26 -24.67
C MET A 233 -18.47 -37.92 -24.31
N SER A 234 -19.23 -38.32 -25.32
CA SER A 234 -20.61 -38.83 -25.16
C SER A 234 -20.74 -40.14 -24.38
N ASP A 235 -19.63 -40.84 -24.13
CA ASP A 235 -19.59 -42.05 -23.31
C ASP A 235 -19.53 -41.78 -21.79
N ALA A 236 -19.36 -40.52 -21.40
CA ALA A 236 -19.32 -40.04 -20.02
C ALA A 236 -20.72 -39.90 -19.40
N VAL A 237 -20.79 -40.09 -18.09
CA VAL A 237 -21.99 -39.86 -17.28
C VAL A 237 -21.66 -38.81 -16.23
N ASP A 238 -22.45 -37.75 -16.20
CA ASP A 238 -22.32 -36.64 -15.25
C ASP A 238 -23.43 -36.72 -14.21
N TYR A 239 -23.07 -36.93 -12.94
CA TYR A 239 -23.98 -36.81 -11.81
C TYR A 239 -23.92 -35.38 -11.28
N VAL A 240 -24.99 -34.60 -11.50
CA VAL A 240 -25.06 -33.20 -11.07
C VAL A 240 -25.58 -33.16 -9.65
N VAL A 241 -24.79 -32.57 -8.75
CA VAL A 241 -25.10 -32.44 -7.34
C VAL A 241 -25.41 -30.97 -7.04
N ALA A 242 -26.64 -30.69 -6.61
CA ALA A 242 -26.96 -29.39 -6.02
C ALA A 242 -26.40 -29.36 -4.60
N VAL A 243 -25.47 -28.43 -4.33
CA VAL A 243 -24.79 -28.35 -3.03
C VAL A 243 -25.53 -27.43 -2.06
N ASP A 244 -25.43 -27.72 -0.77
CA ASP A 244 -26.15 -26.97 0.27
C ASP A 244 -25.57 -25.57 0.54
N THR A 245 -24.28 -25.40 0.28
CA THR A 245 -23.54 -24.17 0.57
C THR A 245 -22.83 -23.68 -0.69
N ASP A 246 -21.51 -23.60 -0.67
CA ASP A 246 -20.69 -23.39 -1.85
C ASP A 246 -20.11 -24.72 -2.35
N ASN A 247 -19.54 -24.67 -3.54
CA ASN A 247 -18.91 -25.78 -4.25
C ASN A 247 -17.38 -25.62 -4.30
N LYS A 248 -16.80 -24.92 -3.31
CA LYS A 248 -15.37 -24.68 -3.20
C LYS A 248 -14.72 -25.77 -2.35
N PHE A 249 -13.56 -26.22 -2.79
CA PHE A 249 -12.80 -27.25 -2.10
C PHE A 249 -11.65 -26.61 -1.34
N TYR A 250 -11.63 -26.82 -0.03
CA TYR A 250 -10.52 -26.47 0.87
C TYR A 250 -10.02 -27.76 1.50
N ASN A 251 -8.77 -27.78 1.94
CA ASN A 251 -8.19 -28.96 2.56
C ASN A 251 -9.05 -29.48 3.72
N GLY A 252 -9.49 -30.74 3.65
CA GLY A 252 -10.32 -31.38 4.67
C GLY A 252 -11.79 -30.93 4.72
N ARG A 253 -12.18 -29.91 3.95
CA ARG A 253 -13.57 -29.44 3.92
C ARG A 253 -14.45 -30.39 3.11
N THR A 254 -15.60 -30.74 3.70
CA THR A 254 -16.62 -31.56 3.04
C THR A 254 -17.68 -30.69 2.36
N VAL A 255 -17.83 -30.86 1.05
CA VAL A 255 -18.94 -30.30 0.26
C VAL A 255 -20.06 -31.34 0.20
N THR A 256 -21.27 -30.99 0.63
CA THR A 256 -22.41 -31.91 0.68
C THR A 256 -23.57 -31.40 -0.16
N GLY A 257 -24.26 -32.31 -0.84
CA GLY A 257 -25.36 -31.99 -1.73
C GLY A 257 -26.21 -33.20 -2.09
N THR A 258 -27.21 -32.98 -2.95
CA THR A 258 -28.11 -34.03 -3.45
C THR A 258 -27.97 -34.15 -4.95
N ILE A 259 -27.91 -35.37 -5.48
CA ILE A 259 -27.90 -35.59 -6.93
C ILE A 259 -29.26 -35.19 -7.50
N VAL A 260 -29.28 -34.21 -8.39
CA VAL A 260 -30.51 -33.65 -8.97
C VAL A 260 -30.73 -34.06 -10.42
N SER A 261 -29.66 -34.36 -11.17
CA SER A 261 -29.76 -34.88 -12.52
C SER A 261 -28.59 -35.82 -12.84
N VAL A 262 -28.81 -36.66 -13.85
CA VAL A 262 -27.78 -37.45 -14.52
C VAL A 262 -27.83 -37.10 -15.99
N GLU A 263 -26.74 -36.57 -16.52
CA GLU A 263 -26.65 -36.02 -17.88
C GLU A 263 -25.27 -36.29 -18.50
N ASN A 264 -24.96 -35.63 -19.61
CA ASN A 264 -23.65 -35.68 -20.27
C ASN A 264 -23.21 -34.26 -20.61
N ALA A 265 -21.93 -33.95 -20.35
CA ALA A 265 -21.32 -32.64 -20.54
C ALA A 265 -22.09 -31.51 -19.81
N ALA A 266 -22.39 -31.76 -18.53
CA ALA A 266 -23.14 -30.85 -17.68
C ALA A 266 -22.56 -29.44 -17.66
N GLY A 267 -23.44 -28.45 -17.55
CA GLY A 267 -23.04 -27.06 -17.34
C GLY A 267 -22.49 -26.84 -15.94
N LEU A 268 -21.37 -26.11 -15.84
CA LEU A 268 -20.70 -25.78 -14.59
C LEU A 268 -21.11 -24.37 -14.15
N SER A 269 -21.60 -24.24 -12.92
CA SER A 269 -22.07 -22.98 -12.34
C SER A 269 -21.96 -23.01 -10.82
N PRO A 270 -21.96 -21.85 -10.14
CA PRO A 270 -22.04 -21.79 -8.69
C PRO A 270 -23.22 -22.59 -8.13
N GLY A 271 -23.06 -23.16 -6.93
CA GLY A 271 -24.11 -23.91 -6.24
C GLY A 271 -24.33 -25.34 -6.74
N ARG A 272 -23.43 -25.86 -7.60
CA ARG A 272 -23.40 -27.28 -7.97
C ARG A 272 -21.98 -27.82 -8.12
N ILE A 273 -21.82 -29.13 -7.92
CA ILE A 273 -20.66 -29.88 -8.39
C ILE A 273 -21.12 -30.93 -9.40
N VAL A 274 -20.23 -31.33 -10.30
CA VAL A 274 -20.48 -32.39 -11.28
C VAL A 274 -19.48 -33.51 -11.03
N ILE A 275 -19.99 -34.73 -10.86
CA ILE A 275 -19.19 -35.94 -10.73
C ILE A 275 -19.26 -36.68 -12.06
N THR A 276 -18.19 -36.63 -12.85
CA THR A 276 -18.12 -37.26 -14.17
C THR A 276 -17.47 -38.62 -14.07
N ALA A 277 -18.14 -39.65 -14.57
CA ALA A 277 -17.60 -41.00 -14.67
C ALA A 277 -17.46 -41.46 -16.13
N ARG A 278 -16.29 -42.01 -16.45
CA ARG A 278 -16.00 -42.63 -17.75
C ARG A 278 -15.39 -44.01 -17.58
N GLY A 279 -15.56 -44.87 -18.60
CA GLY A 279 -15.05 -46.25 -18.56
C GLY A 279 -15.42 -46.99 -17.27
N SER A 280 -14.44 -47.61 -16.62
CA SER A 280 -14.57 -48.28 -15.33
C SER A 280 -15.03 -47.38 -14.17
N GLY A 281 -14.88 -46.05 -14.27
CA GLY A 281 -15.45 -45.09 -13.33
C GLY A 281 -16.98 -45.17 -13.24
N LYS A 282 -17.65 -45.58 -14.33
CA LYS A 282 -19.11 -45.80 -14.33
C LYS A 282 -19.51 -46.98 -13.45
N THR A 283 -18.70 -48.04 -13.43
CA THR A 283 -18.90 -49.16 -12.51
C THR A 283 -18.72 -48.70 -11.06
N ARG A 284 -17.72 -47.85 -10.81
CA ARG A 284 -17.44 -47.28 -9.48
C ARG A 284 -18.62 -46.46 -8.93
N LEU A 285 -19.38 -45.79 -9.80
CA LEU A 285 -20.57 -45.01 -9.45
C LEU A 285 -21.91 -45.70 -9.78
N SER A 286 -21.92 -46.99 -10.12
CA SER A 286 -23.14 -47.71 -10.57
C SER A 286 -24.29 -47.70 -9.57
N GLY A 287 -23.99 -47.50 -8.28
CA GLY A 287 -24.96 -47.37 -7.21
C GLY A 287 -25.49 -45.95 -6.99
N TYR A 288 -25.04 -44.92 -7.71
CA TYR A 288 -25.45 -43.53 -7.51
C TYR A 288 -26.67 -43.18 -8.36
N SER A 289 -27.61 -42.39 -7.83
CA SER A 289 -28.87 -42.07 -8.52
C SER A 289 -29.42 -40.71 -8.10
N VAL A 290 -30.30 -40.12 -8.93
CA VAL A 290 -31.03 -38.89 -8.57
C VAL A 290 -31.76 -39.09 -7.23
N GLY A 291 -31.65 -38.10 -6.35
CA GLY A 291 -32.16 -38.14 -4.98
C GLY A 291 -31.15 -38.62 -3.94
N ASP A 292 -30.03 -39.21 -4.34
CA ASP A 292 -28.99 -39.61 -3.38
C ASP A 292 -28.33 -38.39 -2.75
N ARG A 293 -28.16 -38.46 -1.43
CA ARG A 293 -27.44 -37.50 -0.63
C ARG A 293 -25.96 -37.87 -0.63
N VAL A 294 -25.10 -36.98 -1.13
CA VAL A 294 -23.67 -37.24 -1.30
C VAL A 294 -22.81 -36.16 -0.66
N SER A 295 -21.60 -36.53 -0.28
CA SER A 295 -20.58 -35.58 0.17
C SER A 295 -19.22 -35.88 -0.45
N VAL A 296 -18.43 -34.84 -0.68
CA VAL A 296 -17.11 -34.89 -1.27
C VAL A 296 -16.11 -34.16 -0.38
N THR A 297 -14.97 -34.77 -0.10
CA THR A 297 -13.88 -34.13 0.68
C THR A 297 -12.58 -34.27 -0.08
N ALA A 298 -11.87 -33.16 -0.29
CA ALA A 298 -10.53 -33.14 -0.87
C ALA A 298 -9.52 -32.75 0.23
N SER A 299 -8.45 -33.54 0.37
CA SER A 299 -7.43 -33.29 1.40
C SER A 299 -6.03 -33.62 0.90
N PHE A 300 -5.04 -32.92 1.43
CA PHE A 300 -3.65 -33.39 1.36
C PHE A 300 -3.50 -34.65 2.20
N ILE A 301 -3.03 -35.73 1.56
CA ILE A 301 -2.89 -37.05 2.18
C ILE A 301 -1.44 -37.52 2.26
N GLY A 302 -0.51 -36.77 1.66
CA GLY A 302 0.90 -37.16 1.58
C GLY A 302 1.75 -36.18 0.79
N ASP A 303 3.06 -36.36 0.88
CA ASP A 303 4.06 -35.75 0.02
C ASP A 303 5.14 -36.79 -0.28
N HIS A 304 5.46 -37.03 -1.56
CA HIS A 304 6.42 -38.07 -1.94
C HIS A 304 7.89 -37.66 -1.77
N THR A 305 8.18 -36.39 -1.52
CA THR A 305 9.54 -35.92 -1.19
C THR A 305 9.84 -36.04 0.30
N ASP A 306 8.87 -35.71 1.15
CA ASP A 306 8.99 -35.76 2.61
C ASP A 306 7.60 -35.71 3.26
N ALA A 307 7.21 -36.78 3.95
CA ALA A 307 5.91 -36.88 4.61
C ALA A 307 5.68 -35.80 5.70
N ALA A 308 6.75 -35.22 6.27
CA ALA A 308 6.62 -34.14 7.25
C ALA A 308 6.08 -32.84 6.62
N LYS A 309 6.21 -32.65 5.31
CA LYS A 309 5.71 -31.46 4.61
C LYS A 309 4.19 -31.38 4.55
N VAL A 310 3.47 -32.47 4.82
CA VAL A 310 1.99 -32.50 4.80
C VAL A 310 1.40 -31.51 5.79
N SER A 311 2.01 -31.31 6.96
CA SER A 311 1.53 -30.29 7.91
C SER A 311 1.61 -28.89 7.32
N ILE A 312 2.66 -28.57 6.55
CA ILE A 312 2.79 -27.28 5.86
C ILE A 312 1.74 -27.18 4.76
N TRP A 313 1.59 -28.22 3.93
CA TRP A 313 0.58 -28.26 2.86
C TRP A 313 -0.84 -28.03 3.36
N ASN A 314 -1.15 -28.42 4.60
CA ASN A 314 -2.47 -28.20 5.19
C ASN A 314 -2.81 -26.71 5.35
N ASP A 315 -1.81 -25.84 5.47
CA ASP A 315 -1.95 -24.40 5.75
C ASP A 315 -1.62 -23.53 4.52
N VAL A 316 -1.20 -24.15 3.41
CA VAL A 316 -0.83 -23.45 2.16
C VAL A 316 -2.02 -22.66 1.61
N GLN A 317 -1.76 -21.40 1.27
CA GLN A 317 -2.74 -20.48 0.69
C GLN A 317 -2.62 -20.37 -0.82
N GLU A 318 -1.38 -20.32 -1.33
CA GLU A 318 -1.11 -20.23 -2.75
C GLU A 318 -0.24 -21.40 -3.16
N ALA A 319 -0.62 -22.11 -4.22
CA ALA A 319 0.17 -23.22 -4.74
C ALA A 319 0.16 -23.26 -6.26
N ILE A 320 1.31 -23.63 -6.81
CA ILE A 320 1.48 -23.85 -8.25
C ILE A 320 2.28 -25.12 -8.51
N GLY A 321 1.63 -26.04 -9.22
CA GLY A 321 2.19 -27.34 -9.57
C GLY A 321 2.98 -27.28 -10.88
N SER A 322 3.99 -28.13 -10.97
CA SER A 322 4.81 -28.35 -12.15
C SER A 322 5.41 -29.77 -12.14
N ILE A 323 6.34 -30.05 -13.05
CA ILE A 323 6.88 -31.40 -13.29
C ILE A 323 8.30 -31.53 -12.76
N HIS A 324 9.17 -30.56 -13.02
CA HIS A 324 10.60 -30.76 -12.81
C HIS A 324 11.05 -30.23 -11.45
N LEU A 325 11.69 -31.09 -10.67
CA LEU A 325 12.28 -30.80 -9.37
C LEU A 325 13.79 -31.08 -9.41
N PRO A 326 14.59 -30.23 -10.10
CA PRO A 326 16.00 -30.49 -10.31
C PRO A 326 16.84 -30.39 -9.03
N ILE A 327 16.51 -29.51 -8.09
CA ILE A 327 17.28 -29.35 -6.85
C ILE A 327 16.38 -29.67 -5.67
N LEU A 328 16.85 -30.55 -4.79
CA LEU A 328 16.20 -30.87 -3.53
C LEU A 328 17.27 -30.97 -2.44
N ASN A 329 17.07 -30.28 -1.32
CA ASN A 329 18.01 -30.22 -0.20
C ASN A 329 19.43 -29.76 -0.59
N GLY A 330 19.55 -28.82 -1.52
CA GLY A 330 20.81 -28.20 -1.94
C GLY A 330 21.66 -29.03 -2.88
N SER A 331 21.07 -30.01 -3.57
CA SER A 331 21.80 -30.87 -4.53
C SER A 331 20.93 -31.23 -5.72
N ILE A 332 21.56 -31.44 -6.88
CA ILE A 332 20.87 -31.97 -8.06
C ILE A 332 20.23 -33.33 -7.73
N THR A 333 18.97 -33.52 -8.11
CA THR A 333 18.31 -34.81 -7.92
C THR A 333 18.81 -35.81 -8.98
N PRO A 334 18.93 -37.11 -8.65
CA PRO A 334 19.57 -38.09 -9.53
C PRO A 334 18.98 -38.19 -10.93
N ALA A 335 17.70 -37.88 -11.10
CA ALA A 335 17.02 -37.90 -12.40
C ALA A 335 17.57 -36.85 -13.40
N TYR A 336 18.25 -35.81 -12.91
CA TYR A 336 18.76 -34.70 -13.72
C TYR A 336 20.29 -34.61 -13.77
N ALA A 337 21.00 -35.41 -12.97
CA ALA A 337 22.47 -35.36 -12.87
C ALA A 337 23.20 -35.60 -14.20
N ASP A 338 22.63 -36.42 -15.08
CA ASP A 338 23.20 -36.72 -16.41
C ASP A 338 22.43 -36.05 -17.56
N TYR A 339 21.47 -35.18 -17.25
CA TYR A 339 20.56 -34.62 -18.25
C TYR A 339 21.17 -33.39 -18.94
N ALA A 340 21.99 -33.63 -19.97
CA ALA A 340 22.70 -32.61 -20.75
C ALA A 340 21.81 -31.90 -21.80
N TYR A 341 20.63 -31.44 -21.38
CA TYR A 341 19.69 -30.71 -22.23
C TYR A 341 19.65 -29.23 -21.86
N HIS A 342 19.89 -28.35 -22.82
CA HIS A 342 19.77 -26.89 -22.63
C HIS A 342 18.28 -26.51 -22.71
N TYR A 343 17.79 -25.84 -21.68
CA TYR A 343 16.37 -25.52 -21.59
C TYR A 343 16.15 -24.07 -21.19
N GLY A 344 15.18 -23.44 -21.84
CA GLY A 344 14.64 -22.16 -21.39
C GLY A 344 13.75 -22.46 -20.20
N SER A 345 14.09 -21.93 -19.03
CA SER A 345 13.48 -22.37 -17.77
C SER A 345 12.94 -21.20 -17.00
N SER A 346 11.69 -21.29 -16.60
CA SER A 346 11.19 -20.51 -15.47
C SER A 346 11.24 -21.37 -14.21
N ALA A 347 11.47 -20.78 -13.06
CA ALA A 347 11.57 -21.52 -11.81
C ALA A 347 11.04 -20.75 -10.61
N ILE A 348 10.68 -21.51 -9.58
CA ILE A 348 10.58 -21.04 -8.20
C ILE A 348 11.58 -21.83 -7.37
N ALA A 349 12.37 -21.14 -6.55
CA ALA A 349 13.31 -21.75 -5.64
C ALA A 349 13.15 -21.22 -4.21
N ILE A 350 13.53 -22.04 -3.24
CA ILE A 350 13.61 -21.69 -1.82
C ILE A 350 15.08 -21.79 -1.43
N THR A 351 15.61 -20.76 -0.77
CA THR A 351 16.99 -20.73 -0.27
C THR A 351 17.08 -21.35 1.14
N PHE A 352 18.29 -21.67 1.61
CA PHE A 352 18.48 -22.20 2.96
C PHE A 352 18.04 -21.23 4.07
N ASP A 353 18.10 -19.92 3.82
CA ASP A 353 17.62 -18.86 4.71
C ASP A 353 16.12 -18.55 4.54
N GLY A 354 15.39 -19.31 3.72
CA GLY A 354 13.93 -19.23 3.61
C GLY A 354 13.40 -18.20 2.61
N LYS A 355 14.27 -17.51 1.87
CA LYS A 355 13.86 -16.62 0.78
C LYS A 355 13.30 -17.41 -0.39
N VAL A 356 12.41 -16.77 -1.15
CA VAL A 356 11.85 -17.31 -2.38
C VAL A 356 12.41 -16.55 -3.57
N ILE A 357 12.86 -17.30 -4.57
CA ILE A 357 13.35 -16.78 -5.84
C ILE A 357 12.38 -17.18 -6.94
N ILE A 358 11.86 -16.23 -7.71
CA ILE A 358 11.22 -16.50 -8.99
C ILE A 358 12.16 -16.11 -10.13
N SER A 359 12.34 -16.98 -11.12
CA SER A 359 13.35 -16.75 -12.15
C SER A 359 12.91 -17.15 -13.55
N ALA A 360 13.55 -16.54 -14.54
CA ALA A 360 13.52 -16.93 -15.94
C ALA A 360 14.96 -16.99 -16.48
N ASN A 361 15.30 -18.05 -17.19
CA ASN A 361 16.55 -18.19 -17.91
C ASN A 361 16.23 -18.45 -19.38
N ASP A 362 16.71 -17.57 -20.26
CA ASP A 362 16.45 -17.66 -21.69
C ASP A 362 17.19 -18.85 -22.32
N ALA A 363 16.73 -19.34 -23.47
CA ALA A 363 17.40 -20.38 -24.24
C ALA A 363 17.13 -20.26 -25.75
N TYR A 364 17.61 -21.23 -26.53
CA TYR A 364 17.44 -21.30 -28.00
C TYR A 364 18.01 -20.07 -28.71
N ASN A 365 19.08 -19.49 -28.14
CA ASN A 365 19.73 -18.28 -28.59
C ASN A 365 18.87 -16.99 -28.49
N ALA A 366 17.75 -17.03 -27.75
CA ALA A 366 17.00 -15.82 -27.42
C ALA A 366 17.88 -14.86 -26.60
N GLY A 367 18.07 -13.64 -27.12
CA GLY A 367 19.01 -12.67 -26.56
C GLY A 367 20.47 -13.15 -26.48
N GLY A 368 20.84 -14.22 -27.20
CA GLY A 368 22.15 -14.87 -27.13
C GLY A 368 22.32 -15.96 -26.06
N SER A 369 21.24 -16.35 -25.35
CA SER A 369 21.31 -17.37 -24.29
C SER A 369 21.19 -18.78 -24.84
N ALA A 370 22.08 -19.69 -24.42
CA ALA A 370 22.03 -21.10 -24.76
C ALA A 370 20.93 -21.85 -23.98
N GLY A 371 20.65 -21.41 -22.75
CA GLY A 371 19.83 -22.14 -21.77
C GLY A 371 20.70 -22.96 -20.84
N LEU A 372 20.39 -22.96 -19.53
CA LEU A 372 21.19 -23.68 -18.55
C LEU A 372 20.84 -25.16 -18.64
N GLN A 373 21.86 -26.02 -18.63
CA GLN A 373 21.61 -27.46 -18.63
C GLN A 373 21.13 -27.90 -17.25
N PHE A 374 20.18 -28.82 -17.21
CA PHE A 374 19.64 -29.39 -15.97
C PHE A 374 20.76 -29.88 -15.04
N ARG A 375 21.72 -30.63 -15.57
CA ARG A 375 22.86 -31.17 -14.80
C ARG A 375 23.80 -30.13 -14.16
N HIS A 376 23.69 -28.85 -14.53
CA HIS A 376 24.51 -27.76 -13.99
C HIS A 376 23.67 -26.75 -13.21
N MET A 377 22.43 -27.10 -12.87
CA MET A 377 21.55 -26.19 -12.14
C MET A 377 22.00 -25.98 -10.70
N ASP A 378 22.43 -27.03 -9.99
CA ASP A 378 22.95 -26.89 -8.64
C ASP A 378 24.31 -26.17 -8.62
N ASP A 379 25.19 -26.47 -9.58
CA ASP A 379 26.45 -25.76 -9.79
C ASP A 379 26.25 -24.24 -9.78
N PHE A 380 25.17 -23.74 -10.40
CA PHE A 380 24.85 -22.32 -10.41
C PHE A 380 23.99 -21.87 -9.22
N TRP A 381 22.79 -22.43 -9.06
CA TRP A 381 21.77 -21.93 -8.13
C TRP A 381 22.13 -22.19 -6.67
N VAL A 382 22.68 -23.35 -6.33
CA VAL A 382 23.09 -23.65 -4.95
C VAL A 382 24.33 -22.82 -4.60
N THR A 383 25.34 -22.85 -5.47
CA THR A 383 26.64 -22.23 -5.21
C THR A 383 26.60 -20.70 -5.10
N ASN A 384 25.81 -20.01 -5.95
CA ASN A 384 25.81 -18.54 -5.97
C ASN A 384 24.62 -17.92 -5.24
N LEU A 385 23.50 -18.64 -5.12
CA LEU A 385 22.23 -18.10 -4.63
C LEU A 385 21.67 -18.88 -3.44
N ASN A 386 22.47 -19.78 -2.84
CA ASN A 386 22.11 -20.49 -1.62
C ASN A 386 20.78 -21.27 -1.74
N VAL A 387 20.46 -21.73 -2.95
CA VAL A 387 19.21 -22.46 -3.22
C VAL A 387 19.22 -23.82 -2.52
N LYS A 388 18.15 -24.12 -1.80
CA LYS A 388 17.89 -25.41 -1.16
C LYS A 388 16.99 -26.29 -2.03
N ASP A 389 15.83 -25.78 -2.45
CA ASP A 389 14.86 -26.53 -3.25
C ASP A 389 14.50 -25.72 -4.49
N MET A 390 14.35 -26.35 -5.65
CA MET A 390 13.96 -25.68 -6.89
C MET A 390 12.93 -26.49 -7.67
N LEU A 391 11.83 -25.83 -8.02
CA LEU A 391 10.81 -26.30 -8.95
C LEU A 391 10.92 -25.53 -10.26
N LEU A 392 11.18 -26.23 -11.38
CA LEU A 392 11.03 -25.58 -12.68
C LEU A 392 9.57 -25.58 -13.10
N LEU A 393 9.14 -24.43 -13.58
CA LEU A 393 7.84 -24.18 -14.16
C LEU A 393 7.84 -24.52 -15.66
N ASP A 394 6.79 -24.14 -16.40
CA ASP A 394 6.79 -24.32 -17.85
C ASP A 394 7.91 -23.48 -18.48
N GLY A 395 8.62 -24.07 -19.43
CA GLY A 395 9.78 -23.46 -20.06
C GLY A 395 9.59 -23.28 -21.56
N GLY A 396 10.69 -23.30 -22.31
CA GLY A 396 10.61 -23.11 -23.75
C GLY A 396 10.14 -21.69 -24.11
N GLY A 397 9.19 -21.59 -25.06
CA GLY A 397 8.54 -20.32 -25.38
C GLY A 397 7.64 -19.76 -24.28
N SER A 398 7.30 -20.55 -23.25
CA SER A 398 6.52 -20.08 -22.10
C SER A 398 7.37 -19.25 -21.12
N THR A 399 8.71 -19.39 -21.15
CA THR A 399 9.62 -18.73 -20.22
C THR A 399 9.46 -17.22 -20.23
N SER A 400 9.02 -16.69 -19.09
CA SER A 400 8.71 -15.28 -18.96
C SER A 400 8.87 -14.78 -17.53
N ILE A 401 9.51 -13.62 -17.37
CA ILE A 401 9.49 -12.83 -16.15
C ILE A 401 9.06 -11.38 -16.44
N VAL A 402 8.31 -10.83 -15.51
CA VAL A 402 7.77 -9.46 -15.53
C VAL A 402 8.18 -8.78 -14.24
N ALA A 403 8.59 -7.52 -14.30
CA ALA A 403 8.92 -6.74 -13.12
C ALA A 403 8.59 -5.24 -13.33
N ASN A 404 8.22 -4.54 -12.27
CA ASN A 404 8.05 -3.10 -12.25
C ASN A 404 9.33 -2.44 -11.72
N LEU A 405 10.09 -1.78 -12.60
CA LEU A 405 11.33 -1.06 -12.26
C LEU A 405 11.12 0.47 -12.21
N GLY A 406 9.89 0.91 -11.89
CA GLY A 406 9.53 2.34 -11.73
C GLY A 406 8.69 2.93 -12.87
N SER A 407 8.47 2.19 -13.96
CA SER A 407 7.66 2.64 -15.11
C SER A 407 6.47 1.72 -15.41
N GLY A 408 5.97 1.04 -14.37
CA GLY A 408 4.95 -0.01 -14.48
C GLY A 408 5.54 -1.38 -14.83
N LEU A 409 4.67 -2.39 -14.81
CA LEU A 409 5.02 -3.78 -15.13
C LEU A 409 5.45 -3.92 -16.59
N GLN A 410 6.60 -4.56 -16.81
CA GLN A 410 7.11 -4.84 -18.15
C GLN A 410 7.66 -6.27 -18.23
N PHE A 411 7.51 -6.89 -19.39
CA PHE A 411 8.19 -8.13 -19.75
C PHE A 411 9.70 -7.89 -19.88
N ARG A 412 10.53 -8.67 -19.19
CA ARG A 412 11.97 -8.35 -19.01
C ARG A 412 12.95 -9.26 -19.75
N ASN A 413 12.62 -10.53 -19.95
CA ASN A 413 13.52 -11.47 -20.62
C ASN A 413 13.28 -11.54 -22.15
N TYR A 414 14.11 -12.27 -22.88
CA TYR A 414 13.91 -12.45 -24.32
C TYR A 414 13.02 -13.67 -24.60
N ALA A 415 11.89 -13.45 -25.26
CA ALA A 415 11.02 -14.54 -25.67
C ALA A 415 11.74 -15.49 -26.65
N ALA A 416 11.64 -16.80 -26.42
CA ALA A 416 12.12 -17.80 -27.36
C ALA A 416 11.22 -17.93 -28.59
N ASP A 417 9.93 -17.63 -28.45
CA ASP A 417 9.01 -17.57 -29.58
C ASP A 417 9.18 -16.24 -30.33
N SER A 418 9.25 -16.30 -31.66
CA SER A 418 9.36 -15.11 -32.51
C SER A 418 8.12 -14.19 -32.43
N SER A 419 6.98 -14.71 -31.96
CA SER A 419 5.75 -13.94 -31.71
C SER A 419 5.77 -13.15 -30.39
N GLY A 420 6.84 -13.23 -29.60
CA GLY A 420 6.93 -12.63 -28.28
C GLY A 420 6.40 -13.56 -27.18
N GLN A 421 5.97 -12.97 -26.07
CA GLN A 421 5.56 -13.69 -24.86
C GLN A 421 4.37 -14.64 -25.14
N ARG A 422 4.55 -15.94 -24.85
CA ARG A 422 3.49 -16.95 -25.03
C ARG A 422 2.39 -16.81 -23.98
N SER A 423 1.16 -17.12 -24.38
CA SER A 423 0.03 -17.22 -23.45
C SER A 423 0.05 -18.54 -22.68
N VAL A 424 -0.05 -18.47 -21.36
CA VAL A 424 -0.02 -19.58 -20.41
C VAL A 424 -1.29 -19.59 -19.56
N THR A 425 -1.58 -20.72 -18.89
CA THR A 425 -2.81 -20.87 -18.08
C THR A 425 -2.70 -20.26 -16.69
N ASN A 426 -1.48 -20.16 -16.15
CA ASN A 426 -1.23 -19.72 -14.78
C ASN A 426 0.09 -18.95 -14.67
N THR A 427 0.23 -18.18 -13.60
CA THR A 427 1.34 -17.26 -13.33
C THR A 427 1.50 -17.13 -11.82
N MET A 428 2.73 -17.14 -11.33
CA MET A 428 3.02 -16.80 -9.93
C MET A 428 3.46 -15.33 -9.87
N MET A 429 2.82 -14.56 -8.99
CA MET A 429 3.04 -13.13 -8.84
C MET A 429 3.59 -12.84 -7.44
N LEU A 430 4.46 -11.85 -7.36
CA LEU A 430 4.90 -11.21 -6.14
C LEU A 430 4.26 -9.82 -6.08
N LEU A 431 3.63 -9.50 -4.95
CA LEU A 431 2.95 -8.26 -4.70
C LEU A 431 3.54 -7.58 -3.48
N ALA A 432 3.65 -6.25 -3.55
CA ALA A 432 3.86 -5.41 -2.40
C ALA A 432 2.50 -5.07 -1.78
N LYS A 433 2.41 -5.17 -0.45
CA LYS A 433 1.24 -4.71 0.28
C LYS A 433 1.17 -3.19 0.18
N ASN A 434 0.05 -2.72 -0.33
CA ASN A 434 -0.19 -1.29 -0.45
C ASN A 434 -0.26 -0.63 0.93
N ASP A 435 0.39 0.52 1.06
CA ASP A 435 0.21 1.42 2.20
C ASP A 435 -1.03 2.30 2.01
N ASN A 436 -2.12 1.72 1.51
CA ASN A 436 -3.37 2.41 1.28
C ASN A 436 -4.36 2.12 2.40
N HIS A 437 -5.28 3.07 2.62
CA HIS A 437 -6.37 2.89 3.57
C HIS A 437 -7.64 3.52 3.04
N ILE A 438 -8.77 3.03 3.53
CA ILE A 438 -10.10 3.56 3.27
C ILE A 438 -10.81 3.69 4.61
N ASN A 439 -11.48 4.80 4.81
CA ASN A 439 -12.10 5.17 6.08
C ASN A 439 -13.53 5.65 5.87
N THR A 440 -14.36 5.45 6.89
CA THR A 440 -15.62 6.16 7.09
C THR A 440 -15.67 6.80 8.47
N LEU A 441 -16.61 7.70 8.61
CA LEU A 441 -17.18 8.08 9.88
C LEU A 441 -18.67 7.81 9.74
N ASP A 442 -19.23 6.89 10.50
CA ASP A 442 -20.65 6.54 10.43
C ASP A 442 -21.48 7.47 11.34
N TYR A 443 -20.89 7.87 12.47
CA TYR A 443 -21.43 8.84 13.42
C TYR A 443 -20.28 9.74 13.93
N PRO A 444 -20.45 11.07 14.03
CA PRO A 444 -21.71 11.84 14.05
C PRO A 444 -22.29 12.28 12.70
N ALA A 445 -21.65 11.96 11.58
CA ALA A 445 -22.24 12.14 10.26
C ALA A 445 -21.90 10.92 9.41
N ASN A 446 -22.89 10.38 8.70
CA ASN A 446 -22.77 9.19 7.85
C ASN A 446 -21.99 9.50 6.56
N ALA A 447 -20.67 9.61 6.69
CA ALA A 447 -19.75 9.94 5.60
C ALA A 447 -19.45 8.71 4.75
N GLY A 448 -19.43 8.89 3.43
CA GLY A 448 -19.04 7.84 2.49
C GLY A 448 -17.56 7.44 2.64
N ALA A 449 -17.26 6.22 2.21
CA ALA A 449 -15.90 5.66 2.25
C ALA A 449 -14.93 6.46 1.37
N THR A 450 -13.77 6.81 1.92
CA THR A 450 -12.75 7.60 1.24
C THR A 450 -11.34 7.26 1.74
N ASN A 451 -10.33 7.49 0.91
CA ASN A 451 -8.91 7.39 1.28
C ASN A 451 -8.33 8.69 1.84
N ALA A 452 -9.17 9.70 2.09
CA ALA A 452 -8.80 10.97 2.71
C ALA A 452 -9.42 11.09 4.11
N ALA A 453 -8.89 12.00 4.93
CA ALA A 453 -9.45 12.28 6.25
C ALA A 453 -10.86 12.89 6.13
N VAL A 454 -11.85 12.26 6.76
CA VAL A 454 -13.24 12.74 6.78
C VAL A 454 -13.37 13.91 7.76
N THR A 455 -13.93 15.05 7.34
CA THR A 455 -14.19 16.19 8.24
C THR A 455 -15.68 16.41 8.46
N VAL A 456 -16.12 16.45 9.73
CA VAL A 456 -17.52 16.68 10.13
C VAL A 456 -17.61 17.73 11.24
N SER A 457 -18.80 18.27 11.52
CA SER A 457 -18.99 19.28 12.58
C SER A 457 -20.12 18.89 13.53
N VAL A 458 -19.92 19.13 14.83
CA VAL A 458 -20.90 18.85 15.91
C VAL A 458 -20.97 20.04 16.86
N GLN A 459 -22.17 20.31 17.38
CA GLN A 459 -22.41 21.31 18.44
C GLN A 459 -22.87 20.62 19.72
N ARG A 460 -22.36 21.07 20.87
CA ARG A 460 -22.68 20.60 22.24
C ARG A 460 -22.72 21.79 23.20
N THR A 461 -23.22 21.57 24.41
CA THR A 461 -23.34 22.62 25.44
C THR A 461 -22.24 22.46 26.50
N LEU A 462 -21.81 23.56 27.11
CA LEU A 462 -20.85 23.58 28.21
C LEU A 462 -21.32 22.71 29.37
N GLY A 463 -20.44 21.83 29.86
CA GLY A 463 -20.75 20.89 30.94
C GLY A 463 -21.51 19.64 30.49
N ASP A 464 -21.66 19.39 29.18
CA ASP A 464 -22.25 18.16 28.67
C ASP A 464 -21.45 16.92 29.10
N SER A 465 -22.05 16.14 30.00
CA SER A 465 -21.48 14.90 30.55
C SER A 465 -21.68 13.67 29.68
N GLN A 466 -22.46 13.76 28.59
CA GLN A 466 -22.73 12.64 27.69
C GLN A 466 -21.60 12.41 26.67
N GLY A 467 -20.78 13.43 26.40
CA GLY A 467 -19.69 13.31 25.44
C GLY A 467 -20.12 13.34 23.96
N VAL A 468 -19.17 13.01 23.09
CA VAL A 468 -19.41 12.81 21.66
C VAL A 468 -19.20 11.33 21.37
N TYR A 469 -20.29 10.61 21.11
CA TYR A 469 -20.19 9.27 20.54
C TYR A 469 -19.57 9.36 19.14
N ILE A 470 -18.71 8.42 18.80
CA ILE A 470 -18.00 8.31 17.53
C ILE A 470 -18.09 6.85 17.11
N GLN A 471 -18.41 6.62 15.85
CA GLN A 471 -18.43 5.30 15.24
C GLN A 471 -18.03 5.40 13.79
N GLY A 472 -17.29 4.42 13.30
CA GLY A 472 -16.94 4.31 11.89
C GLY A 472 -16.20 3.01 11.62
N TRP A 473 -15.71 2.88 10.40
CA TRP A 473 -14.84 1.78 10.02
C TRP A 473 -13.67 2.28 9.20
N SER A 474 -12.58 1.53 9.23
CA SER A 474 -11.39 1.86 8.46
C SER A 474 -10.62 0.58 8.20
N VAL A 475 -10.03 0.47 7.03
CA VAL A 475 -9.23 -0.67 6.61
C VAL A 475 -7.92 -0.17 6.02
N HIS A 476 -6.87 -0.95 6.17
CA HIS A 476 -5.55 -0.63 5.67
C HIS A 476 -4.93 -1.85 5.00
N GLY A 477 -4.20 -1.65 3.89
CA GLY A 477 -3.61 -2.74 3.10
C GLY A 477 -2.56 -3.57 3.85
N ARG A 478 -2.23 -3.17 5.09
CA ARG A 478 -1.29 -3.82 6.03
C ARG A 478 -2.02 -4.36 7.27
N GLY A 479 -3.34 -4.33 7.30
CA GLY A 479 -4.14 -4.61 8.49
C GLY A 479 -4.16 -3.42 9.45
N VAL A 480 -5.05 -3.49 10.44
CA VAL A 480 -5.24 -2.45 11.45
C VAL A 480 -5.06 -3.07 12.83
N LYS A 481 -4.22 -2.46 13.68
CA LYS A 481 -3.97 -2.87 15.07
C LYS A 481 -4.88 -2.16 16.06
N GLY A 482 -5.36 -0.97 15.73
CA GLY A 482 -6.24 -0.21 16.60
C GLY A 482 -6.56 1.18 16.08
N TYR A 483 -7.38 1.89 16.83
CA TYR A 483 -7.86 3.23 16.50
C TYR A 483 -7.70 4.14 17.70
N GLN A 484 -7.43 5.41 17.44
CA GLN A 484 -7.17 6.39 18.48
C GLN A 484 -7.86 7.70 18.19
N TYR A 485 -8.13 8.47 19.25
CA TYR A 485 -8.59 9.83 19.16
C TYR A 485 -7.76 10.77 20.05
N LYS A 486 -7.76 12.06 19.72
CA LYS A 486 -7.29 13.11 20.63
C LYS A 486 -8.15 14.36 20.47
N ILE A 487 -8.21 15.18 21.52
CA ILE A 487 -8.88 16.47 21.50
C ILE A 487 -7.82 17.57 21.39
N ASN A 488 -7.92 18.41 20.38
CA ASN A 488 -6.96 19.47 20.06
C ASN A 488 -5.52 18.90 19.99
N ASN A 489 -4.61 19.46 20.78
CA ASN A 489 -3.21 19.04 20.85
C ASN A 489 -2.90 18.13 22.06
N ALA A 490 -3.92 17.46 22.61
CA ALA A 490 -3.76 16.51 23.72
C ALA A 490 -3.13 15.18 23.28
N GLN A 491 -2.86 14.31 24.27
CA GLN A 491 -2.40 12.94 24.04
C GLN A 491 -3.45 12.09 23.32
N TRP A 492 -2.99 11.12 22.52
CA TRP A 492 -3.84 10.13 21.90
C TRP A 492 -4.36 9.12 22.92
N MET A 493 -5.63 8.76 22.78
CA MET A 493 -6.33 7.76 23.59
C MET A 493 -6.95 6.72 22.67
N ASP A 494 -7.04 5.48 23.11
CA ASP A 494 -7.59 4.40 22.31
C ASP A 494 -9.12 4.50 22.15
N LEU A 495 -9.61 4.11 20.97
CA LEU A 495 -11.01 3.79 20.71
C LEU A 495 -11.19 2.27 20.78
N ASN A 496 -12.42 1.82 21.03
CA ASN A 496 -12.72 0.40 20.97
C ASN A 496 -12.66 -0.04 19.50
N ALA A 497 -11.83 -1.04 19.22
CA ALA A 497 -11.70 -1.65 17.90
C ALA A 497 -12.52 -2.95 17.84
N GLU A 498 -13.23 -3.15 16.73
CA GLU A 498 -14.09 -4.32 16.52
C GLU A 498 -13.97 -4.84 15.07
N TYR A 499 -14.52 -6.02 14.85
CA TYR A 499 -14.66 -6.64 13.53
C TYR A 499 -16.11 -6.54 13.03
N ARG A 500 -16.27 -6.06 11.80
CA ARG A 500 -17.52 -5.96 11.06
C ARG A 500 -17.46 -6.79 9.79
N ALA A 501 -18.28 -7.84 9.73
CA ALA A 501 -18.33 -8.76 8.60
C ALA A 501 -18.84 -8.08 7.31
N ASP A 502 -19.75 -7.12 7.43
CA ASP A 502 -20.30 -6.36 6.30
C ASP A 502 -19.24 -5.48 5.62
N VAL A 503 -18.33 -4.90 6.39
CA VAL A 503 -17.18 -4.13 5.87
C VAL A 503 -16.19 -5.06 5.18
N ALA A 504 -15.79 -6.16 5.85
CA ALA A 504 -14.83 -7.12 5.29
C ALA A 504 -15.30 -7.71 3.95
N ALA A 505 -16.61 -7.88 3.76
CA ALA A 505 -17.18 -8.38 2.51
C ALA A 505 -16.99 -7.43 1.32
N VAL A 506 -16.91 -6.12 1.56
CA VAL A 506 -16.75 -5.10 0.50
C VAL A 506 -15.33 -4.55 0.40
N THR A 507 -14.47 -4.83 1.38
CA THR A 507 -13.05 -4.45 1.41
C THR A 507 -12.13 -5.68 1.36
N SER A 508 -12.48 -6.71 0.60
CA SER A 508 -11.79 -8.00 0.62
C SER A 508 -10.33 -7.97 0.18
N SER A 509 -9.88 -6.89 -0.48
CA SER A 509 -8.47 -6.66 -0.82
C SER A 509 -7.63 -6.14 0.36
N TYR A 510 -8.27 -5.80 1.49
CA TYR A 510 -7.63 -5.31 2.70
C TYR A 510 -7.58 -6.40 3.77
N HIS A 511 -6.51 -6.42 4.57
CA HIS A 511 -6.48 -7.26 5.77
C HIS A 511 -7.44 -6.68 6.81
N CYS A 512 -8.41 -7.48 7.25
CA CYS A 512 -9.60 -6.97 7.97
C CYS A 512 -9.75 -7.51 9.41
N ASP A 513 -8.69 -7.94 10.08
CA ASP A 513 -8.79 -8.54 11.44
C ASP A 513 -9.42 -7.59 12.46
N LEU A 514 -9.15 -6.30 12.32
CA LEU A 514 -9.92 -5.20 12.91
C LEU A 514 -10.27 -4.24 11.78
N ASN A 515 -11.54 -3.84 11.70
CA ASN A 515 -11.97 -2.95 10.63
C ASN A 515 -12.99 -1.90 11.09
N ALA A 516 -13.40 -1.88 12.36
CA ALA A 516 -14.38 -0.94 12.89
C ALA A 516 -13.91 -0.30 14.19
N PHE A 517 -14.37 0.92 14.46
CA PHE A 517 -14.13 1.62 15.71
C PHE A 517 -15.39 2.25 16.29
N GLN A 518 -15.43 2.32 17.61
CA GLN A 518 -16.44 3.09 18.33
C GLN A 518 -15.94 3.58 19.69
N GLY A 519 -16.56 4.66 20.20
CA GLY A 519 -16.24 5.18 21.52
C GLY A 519 -16.96 6.47 21.83
N THR A 520 -17.02 6.84 23.12
CA THR A 520 -17.54 8.14 23.56
C THR A 520 -16.39 9.01 24.03
N VAL A 521 -16.19 10.13 23.35
CA VAL A 521 -15.17 11.13 23.69
C VAL A 521 -15.70 12.03 24.80
N PRO A 522 -15.04 12.10 25.97
CA PRO A 522 -15.48 12.94 27.07
C PRO A 522 -15.24 14.43 26.76
N ILE A 523 -16.29 15.25 26.91
CA ILE A 523 -16.23 16.70 26.59
C ILE A 523 -16.59 17.60 27.77
N ALA A 524 -16.99 17.03 28.92
CA ALA A 524 -17.53 17.78 30.05
C ALA A 524 -16.55 18.84 30.61
N ALA A 525 -15.26 18.55 30.54
CA ALA A 525 -14.19 19.44 31.00
C ALA A 525 -13.74 20.46 29.95
N LEU A 526 -14.29 20.42 28.73
CA LEU A 526 -13.91 21.35 27.68
C LEU A 526 -14.55 22.72 27.92
N PRO A 527 -13.78 23.82 27.78
CA PRO A 527 -14.33 25.17 27.87
C PRO A 527 -15.27 25.46 26.70
N ALA A 528 -16.05 26.53 26.79
CA ALA A 528 -16.84 26.97 25.64
C ALA A 528 -15.90 27.44 24.52
N GLY A 529 -16.22 27.11 23.28
CA GLY A 529 -15.38 27.39 22.11
C GLY A 529 -15.38 26.27 21.08
N THR A 530 -14.50 26.41 20.08
CA THR A 530 -14.29 25.38 19.05
C THR A 530 -13.14 24.46 19.48
N HIS A 531 -13.34 23.17 19.26
CA HIS A 531 -12.38 22.10 19.50
C HIS A 531 -12.35 21.17 18.30
N LYS A 532 -11.25 20.46 18.14
CA LYS A 532 -11.10 19.41 17.12
C LYS A 532 -10.90 18.07 17.81
N ILE A 533 -11.67 17.07 17.43
CA ILE A 533 -11.39 15.68 17.77
C ILE A 533 -10.77 15.04 16.54
N TYR A 534 -9.49 14.67 16.64
CA TYR A 534 -8.79 13.94 15.58
C TYR A 534 -8.97 12.45 15.81
N ILE A 535 -9.11 11.69 14.73
CA ILE A 535 -9.25 10.23 14.72
C ILE A 535 -8.21 9.67 13.77
N ARG A 536 -7.47 8.65 14.22
CA ARG A 536 -6.47 7.93 13.42
C ARG A 536 -6.59 6.43 13.60
N GLY A 537 -6.15 5.68 12.60
CA GLY A 537 -5.88 4.25 12.72
C GLY A 537 -4.39 4.00 12.92
N ILE A 538 -4.06 2.83 13.45
CA ILE A 538 -2.69 2.30 13.56
C ILE A 538 -2.63 1.05 12.69
N ASN A 539 -1.83 1.05 11.64
CA ASN A 539 -1.74 -0.09 10.74
C ASN A 539 -0.92 -1.24 11.37
N GLY A 540 -0.81 -2.37 10.65
CA GLY A 540 -0.05 -3.54 11.09
C GLY A 540 1.41 -3.26 11.50
N LYS A 541 2.00 -2.16 11.02
CA LYS A 541 3.39 -1.75 11.30
C LYS A 541 3.55 -0.69 12.39
N ASP A 542 2.50 -0.45 13.17
CA ASP A 542 2.49 0.61 14.19
C ASP A 542 2.65 2.03 13.61
N ILE A 543 2.31 2.20 12.33
CA ILE A 543 2.29 3.51 11.66
C ILE A 543 0.88 4.09 11.74
N ALA A 544 0.81 5.33 12.17
CA ALA A 544 -0.44 6.08 12.26
C ALA A 544 -0.88 6.59 10.88
N TYR A 545 -2.17 6.50 10.59
CA TYR A 545 -2.79 7.10 9.41
C TYR A 545 -4.10 7.81 9.78
N ASP A 546 -4.37 8.93 9.12
CA ASP A 546 -5.51 9.78 9.48
C ASP A 546 -6.83 9.21 8.98
N ILE A 547 -7.82 9.18 9.87
CA ILE A 547 -9.19 8.72 9.56
C ILE A 547 -10.11 9.92 9.38
N GLY A 548 -10.06 10.88 10.30
CA GLY A 548 -10.95 12.03 10.24
C GLY A 548 -10.77 13.04 11.36
N THR A 549 -11.51 14.14 11.22
CA THR A 549 -11.57 15.25 12.18
C THR A 549 -13.01 15.64 12.44
N ILE A 550 -13.40 15.74 13.71
CA ILE A 550 -14.68 16.31 14.14
C ILE A 550 -14.43 17.73 14.67
N ASN A 551 -14.97 18.74 14.00
CA ASN A 551 -15.03 20.10 14.51
C ASN A 551 -16.17 20.20 15.55
N LEU A 552 -15.82 20.10 16.83
CA LEU A 552 -16.74 20.22 17.94
C LEU A 552 -16.85 21.68 18.39
N THR A 553 -18.05 22.21 18.61
CA THR A 553 -18.23 23.49 19.31
C THR A 553 -18.99 23.26 20.60
N ILE A 554 -18.45 23.79 21.69
CA ILE A 554 -19.08 23.80 23.02
C ILE A 554 -19.65 25.21 23.24
N ALA A 555 -20.97 25.34 23.26
CA ALA A 555 -21.65 26.60 23.52
C ALA A 555 -21.96 26.73 25.03
N ALA A 556 -21.65 27.87 25.65
CA ALA A 556 -22.16 28.17 26.99
C ALA A 556 -23.70 28.35 26.96
N SER A 557 -24.39 28.02 28.07
CA SER A 557 -25.83 28.24 28.18
C SER A 557 -26.12 29.76 28.11
N ALA A 558 -27.16 30.17 27.39
CA ALA A 558 -27.47 31.60 27.21
C ALA A 558 -27.76 32.32 28.54
N ASP A 559 -28.30 31.61 29.52
CA ASP A 559 -28.68 32.14 30.83
C ASP A 559 -27.47 32.44 31.73
N ASP A 560 -26.41 31.62 31.63
CA ASP A 560 -25.19 31.78 32.43
C ASP A 560 -24.26 32.87 31.88
N ILE A 561 -24.32 33.14 30.56
CA ILE A 561 -23.57 34.25 29.95
C ILE A 561 -24.18 35.59 30.34
N GLY A 562 -25.51 35.71 30.31
CA GLY A 562 -26.22 36.96 30.57
C GLY A 562 -25.97 38.04 29.51
N THR A 563 -26.36 39.28 29.78
CA THR A 563 -26.06 40.41 28.89
C THR A 563 -24.63 40.91 29.06
N TYR A 564 -23.99 41.27 27.96
CA TYR A 564 -22.65 41.84 27.91
C TYR A 564 -22.50 42.86 26.78
N ARG A 565 -21.53 43.74 26.94
CA ARG A 565 -21.15 44.76 25.95
C ARG A 565 -19.66 44.80 25.81
N SER A 566 -19.16 44.80 24.58
CA SER A 566 -17.73 44.80 24.31
C SER A 566 -17.35 45.82 23.24
N HIS A 567 -16.09 46.21 23.23
CA HIS A 567 -15.50 47.12 22.25
C HIS A 567 -14.04 46.79 22.01
N ILE A 568 -13.59 46.86 20.76
CA ILE A 568 -12.19 46.76 20.37
C ILE A 568 -11.71 48.14 19.97
N ASP A 569 -11.03 48.83 20.89
CA ASP A 569 -10.55 50.20 20.69
C ASP A 569 -9.57 50.30 19.53
N THR A 570 -8.80 49.25 19.23
CA THR A 570 -7.88 49.22 18.08
C THR A 570 -8.60 49.44 16.74
N PHE A 571 -9.85 48.97 16.62
CA PHE A 571 -10.63 49.03 15.38
C PHE A 571 -11.84 49.95 15.48
N ASP A 572 -12.05 50.59 16.64
CA ASP A 572 -13.20 51.42 16.96
C ASP A 572 -14.55 50.74 16.64
N VAL A 573 -14.71 49.49 17.07
CA VAL A 573 -15.94 48.71 16.88
C VAL A 573 -16.40 48.11 18.19
N GLY A 574 -17.72 48.19 18.44
CA GLY A 574 -18.34 47.58 19.61
C GLY A 574 -19.63 46.85 19.29
N LYS A 575 -20.03 45.98 20.20
CA LYS A 575 -21.26 45.22 20.09
C LYS A 575 -21.84 44.90 21.45
N GLU A 576 -23.16 44.91 21.52
CA GLU A 576 -23.93 44.42 22.66
C GLU A 576 -24.43 43.01 22.33
N ASN A 577 -24.28 42.09 23.29
CA ASN A 577 -24.76 40.70 23.21
C ASN A 577 -24.40 40.00 21.90
N GLY A 578 -23.10 39.94 21.59
CA GLY A 578 -22.61 39.17 20.46
C GLY A 578 -21.13 39.37 20.20
N LYS A 579 -20.57 38.45 19.42
CA LYS A 579 -19.19 38.49 18.93
C LYS A 579 -18.98 39.68 17.99
N ILE A 580 -17.95 40.48 18.26
CA ILE A 580 -17.42 41.47 17.31
C ILE A 580 -16.66 40.73 16.22
N THR A 581 -16.96 41.00 14.95
CA THR A 581 -16.19 40.47 13.82
C THR A 581 -15.61 41.64 13.06
N THR A 582 -14.30 41.67 12.96
CA THR A 582 -13.55 42.67 12.19
C THR A 582 -12.35 41.99 11.54
N SER A 583 -11.65 42.67 10.65
CA SER A 583 -10.45 42.14 10.04
C SER A 583 -9.43 43.24 9.75
N THR A 584 -8.18 42.83 9.67
CA THR A 584 -7.09 43.69 9.23
C THR A 584 -6.14 42.91 8.34
N THR A 585 -5.47 43.63 7.44
CA THR A 585 -4.35 43.07 6.68
C THR A 585 -3.07 43.41 7.42
N VAL A 586 -2.19 42.43 7.55
CA VAL A 586 -0.90 42.59 8.23
C VAL A 586 0.20 42.08 7.31
N THR A 587 1.33 42.78 7.28
CA THR A 587 2.46 42.37 6.47
C THR A 587 3.14 41.14 7.11
N PHE A 588 3.51 40.17 6.27
CA PHE A 588 4.25 38.99 6.72
C PHE A 588 5.55 39.37 7.43
N GLY A 589 5.85 38.69 8.54
CA GLY A 589 7.05 38.92 9.35
C GLY A 589 6.95 40.06 10.36
N GLU A 590 5.80 40.74 10.46
CA GLU A 590 5.49 41.59 11.60
C GLU A 590 5.57 40.78 12.91
N ALA A 591 6.21 41.35 13.94
CA ALA A 591 6.46 40.61 15.16
C ALA A 591 5.20 40.42 16.02
N SER A 592 4.32 41.44 16.05
CA SER A 592 3.16 41.41 16.93
C SER A 592 2.01 42.29 16.44
N LEU A 593 0.78 41.90 16.77
CA LEU A 593 -0.43 42.70 16.60
C LEU A 593 -0.78 43.43 17.90
N ARG A 594 -0.85 44.76 17.85
CA ARG A 594 -1.29 45.60 18.97
C ARG A 594 -2.81 45.56 19.12
N LEU A 595 -3.32 44.99 20.21
CA LEU A 595 -4.76 45.01 20.51
C LEU A 595 -5.05 45.67 21.86
N GLN A 596 -6.14 46.43 21.89
CA GLN A 596 -6.73 46.99 23.09
C GLN A 596 -8.25 47.06 22.96
N GLY A 597 -8.95 46.92 24.08
CA GLY A 597 -10.38 46.98 24.14
C GLY A 597 -10.92 46.79 25.55
N TRP A 598 -12.24 46.67 25.64
CA TRP A 598 -12.94 46.45 26.89
C TRP A 598 -14.18 45.57 26.70
N THR A 599 -14.61 44.95 27.79
CA THR A 599 -15.83 44.15 27.86
C THR A 599 -16.46 44.27 29.24
N LEU A 600 -17.78 44.33 29.27
CA LEU A 600 -18.63 44.42 30.46
C LEU A 600 -19.63 43.28 30.43
N ASN A 601 -19.88 42.63 31.57
CA ASN A 601 -20.88 41.58 31.69
C ASN A 601 -21.80 41.85 32.89
N GLN A 602 -23.10 41.55 32.81
CA GLN A 602 -24.05 41.81 33.91
C GLN A 602 -23.69 41.08 35.21
N TYR A 603 -22.95 39.97 35.11
CA TYR A 603 -22.46 39.20 36.24
C TYR A 603 -21.02 39.55 36.63
N GLY A 604 -20.39 40.53 35.97
CA GLY A 604 -18.99 40.90 36.18
C GLY A 604 -18.03 40.08 35.33
N VAL A 605 -16.86 40.64 35.02
CA VAL A 605 -15.79 39.98 34.25
C VAL A 605 -14.69 39.54 35.20
N SER A 606 -14.31 38.26 35.13
CA SER A 606 -13.26 37.66 35.95
C SER A 606 -11.97 37.40 35.20
N ASP A 607 -12.01 37.24 33.87
CA ASP A 607 -10.82 36.99 33.06
C ASP A 607 -11.03 37.41 31.60
N ILE A 608 -9.94 37.77 30.90
CA ILE A 608 -9.92 38.11 29.47
C ILE A 608 -8.63 37.56 28.85
N TYR A 609 -8.77 36.74 27.82
CA TYR A 609 -7.65 36.05 27.16
C TYR A 609 -7.90 35.89 25.66
N TYR A 610 -6.92 35.39 24.91
CA TYR A 610 -7.06 35.21 23.46
C TYR A 610 -6.47 33.88 22.97
N THR A 611 -6.82 33.50 21.75
CA THR A 611 -6.14 32.46 20.97
C THR A 611 -5.79 32.98 19.58
N VAL A 612 -4.73 32.46 18.99
CA VAL A 612 -4.37 32.67 17.57
C VAL A 612 -4.59 31.34 16.85
N ASP A 613 -5.40 31.33 15.79
CA ASP A 613 -5.79 30.13 15.02
C ASP A 613 -6.27 28.94 15.88
N ASP A 614 -6.96 29.23 16.99
CA ASP A 614 -7.41 28.22 17.98
C ASP A 614 -6.26 27.43 18.63
N GLY A 615 -5.05 27.99 18.64
CA GLY A 615 -3.88 27.46 19.35
C GLY A 615 -3.92 27.66 20.86
N ALA A 616 -2.75 27.70 21.49
CA ALA A 616 -2.64 27.87 22.95
C ALA A 616 -3.23 29.21 23.43
N VAL A 617 -3.76 29.20 24.66
CA VAL A 617 -4.31 30.41 25.30
C VAL A 617 -3.17 31.41 25.56
N GLY A 618 -3.30 32.59 24.97
CA GLY A 618 -2.47 33.75 25.23
C GLY A 618 -3.11 34.67 26.26
N THR A 619 -2.27 35.40 27.00
CA THR A 619 -2.69 36.40 27.98
C THR A 619 -2.33 37.79 27.49
N PHE A 620 -3.18 38.78 27.80
CA PHE A 620 -2.86 40.17 27.52
C PHE A 620 -1.81 40.68 28.51
N SER A 621 -0.93 41.59 28.05
CA SER A 621 0.12 42.15 28.90
C SER A 621 -0.43 43.02 30.02
N ASP A 622 -1.58 43.67 29.79
CA ASP A 622 -2.31 44.45 30.79
C ASP A 622 -3.78 44.05 30.83
N LEU A 623 -4.30 43.85 32.04
CA LEU A 623 -5.72 43.71 32.35
C LEU A 623 -6.06 44.70 33.48
N TRP A 624 -7.07 45.54 33.28
CA TRP A 624 -7.43 46.56 34.28
C TRP A 624 -8.91 46.97 34.21
N SER A 625 -9.29 47.93 35.05
CA SER A 625 -10.62 48.54 35.06
C SER A 625 -10.56 49.97 34.50
N ARG A 626 -11.35 50.23 33.45
CA ARG A 626 -11.53 51.55 32.84
C ARG A 626 -12.71 52.29 33.48
N SER A 627 -12.41 53.28 34.31
CA SER A 627 -13.43 54.07 35.02
C SER A 627 -14.31 54.91 34.10
N ASP A 628 -13.76 55.37 32.97
CA ASP A 628 -14.50 56.11 31.94
C ASP A 628 -15.58 55.25 31.27
N VAL A 629 -15.27 53.98 30.99
CA VAL A 629 -16.23 52.99 30.46
C VAL A 629 -17.32 52.69 31.49
N LEU A 630 -16.95 52.50 32.76
CA LEU A 630 -17.92 52.24 33.83
C LEU A 630 -18.87 53.44 34.06
N ALA A 631 -18.38 54.67 33.91
CA ALA A 631 -19.19 55.88 33.99
C ALA A 631 -20.16 56.01 32.80
N ALA A 632 -19.74 55.59 31.60
CA ALA A 632 -20.58 55.58 30.41
C ALA A 632 -21.67 54.49 30.45
N PHE A 633 -21.43 53.38 31.17
CA PHE A 633 -22.38 52.27 31.32
C PHE A 633 -22.65 51.92 32.80
N PRO A 634 -23.36 52.78 33.56
CA PRO A 634 -23.55 52.61 35.00
C PRO A 634 -24.23 51.30 35.40
N GLN A 635 -25.07 50.72 34.54
CA GLN A 635 -25.78 49.46 34.80
C GLN A 635 -24.84 48.25 34.94
N TYR A 636 -23.63 48.33 34.39
CA TYR A 636 -22.61 47.29 34.53
C TYR A 636 -21.55 47.62 35.61
N SER A 637 -21.56 48.84 36.14
CA SER A 637 -20.44 49.41 36.91
C SER A 637 -20.08 48.62 38.18
N ALA A 638 -21.09 48.24 38.97
CA ALA A 638 -20.89 47.55 40.24
C ALA A 638 -20.24 46.17 40.07
N ALA A 639 -20.62 45.42 39.03
CA ALA A 639 -20.14 44.06 38.79
C ALA A 639 -18.78 44.01 38.07
N ASN A 640 -18.38 45.09 37.36
CA ASN A 640 -17.18 45.14 36.52
C ASN A 640 -16.11 46.11 37.05
N SER A 641 -16.19 46.48 38.33
CA SER A 641 -15.34 47.48 38.96
C SER A 641 -13.86 47.08 39.01
N HIS A 642 -13.56 45.77 39.02
CA HIS A 642 -12.20 45.23 39.15
C HIS A 642 -11.50 44.95 37.82
N LEU A 643 -12.24 44.52 36.79
CA LEU A 643 -11.71 44.15 35.49
C LEU A 643 -12.77 44.40 34.41
N ASN A 644 -12.38 45.12 33.36
CA ASN A 644 -13.20 45.30 32.16
C ASN A 644 -12.40 45.67 30.92
N ALA A 645 -11.08 45.88 31.01
CA ALA A 645 -10.25 46.32 29.90
C ALA A 645 -9.01 45.44 29.74
N PHE A 646 -8.53 45.34 28.51
CA PHE A 646 -7.37 44.54 28.14
C PHE A 646 -6.52 45.26 27.10
N ARG A 647 -5.22 44.96 27.10
CA ARG A 647 -4.26 45.52 26.16
C ARG A 647 -3.02 44.63 26.05
N GLY A 648 -2.53 44.41 24.83
CA GLY A 648 -1.37 43.57 24.60
C GLY A 648 -0.78 43.67 23.20
N ASN A 649 0.38 43.04 23.04
CA ASN A 649 1.03 42.80 21.75
C ASN A 649 1.00 41.29 21.52
N ILE A 650 0.15 40.85 20.59
CA ILE A 650 -0.05 39.43 20.29
C ILE A 650 1.02 38.99 19.32
N ASP A 651 1.83 38.00 19.68
CA ASP A 651 2.83 37.44 18.78
C ASP A 651 2.17 36.82 17.54
N ILE A 652 2.58 37.30 16.38
CA ILE A 652 2.15 36.80 15.05
C ILE A 652 3.35 36.50 14.15
N SER A 653 4.56 36.52 14.70
CA SER A 653 5.83 36.42 13.98
C SER A 653 6.05 35.06 13.27
N GLY A 654 5.32 34.03 13.71
CA GLY A 654 5.33 32.69 13.15
C GLY A 654 4.19 32.40 12.16
N LEU A 655 3.26 33.34 11.93
CA LEU A 655 2.15 33.12 11.01
C LEU A 655 2.60 33.18 9.55
N SER A 656 2.08 32.26 8.73
CA SER A 656 2.31 32.25 7.28
C SER A 656 1.48 33.32 6.56
N VAL A 657 1.78 33.56 5.29
CA VAL A 657 0.88 34.26 4.37
C VAL A 657 -0.43 33.48 4.24
N GLY A 658 -1.55 34.21 4.30
CA GLY A 658 -2.88 33.64 4.23
C GLY A 658 -3.83 34.20 5.28
N ALA A 659 -5.00 33.56 5.39
CA ALA A 659 -6.01 33.93 6.36
C ALA A 659 -5.74 33.25 7.71
N HIS A 660 -5.71 34.07 8.76
CA HIS A 660 -5.53 33.71 10.15
C HIS A 660 -6.58 34.42 11.00
N PHE A 661 -6.70 34.07 12.28
CA PHE A 661 -7.60 34.80 13.18
C PHE A 661 -7.10 34.87 14.62
N VAL A 662 -7.44 35.97 15.29
CA VAL A 662 -7.31 36.12 16.74
C VAL A 662 -8.70 36.13 17.35
N LYS A 663 -8.98 35.20 18.27
CA LYS A 663 -10.23 35.18 19.03
C LYS A 663 -9.97 35.66 20.45
N ILE A 664 -10.76 36.64 20.89
CA ILE A 664 -10.71 37.18 22.24
C ILE A 664 -11.89 36.62 23.02
N TYR A 665 -11.61 36.10 24.20
CA TYR A 665 -12.58 35.51 25.12
C TYR A 665 -12.61 36.31 26.40
N ALA A 666 -13.77 36.35 27.03
CA ALA A 666 -13.92 36.82 28.40
C ALA A 666 -14.74 35.83 29.21
N LYS A 667 -14.43 35.77 30.50
CA LYS A 667 -15.09 34.92 31.47
C LYS A 667 -15.80 35.78 32.49
N ASN A 668 -17.04 35.44 32.83
CA ASN A 668 -17.79 36.15 33.85
C ASN A 668 -17.64 35.51 35.24
N SER A 669 -18.12 36.19 36.29
CA SER A 669 -18.03 35.68 37.67
C SER A 669 -18.91 34.45 37.95
N ARG A 670 -19.76 34.02 37.00
CA ARG A 670 -20.46 32.72 37.04
C ARG A 670 -19.70 31.61 36.32
N ASN A 671 -18.44 31.85 35.96
CA ASN A 671 -17.58 30.90 35.26
C ASN A 671 -17.97 30.62 33.80
N ALA A 672 -18.91 31.40 33.22
CA ALA A 672 -19.30 31.29 31.82
C ALA A 672 -18.35 32.10 30.92
N THR A 673 -17.90 31.48 29.83
CA THR A 673 -17.06 32.13 28.82
C THR A 673 -17.89 32.58 27.63
N TYR A 674 -17.59 33.78 27.12
CA TYR A 674 -18.18 34.32 25.91
C TYR A 674 -17.09 34.91 24.99
N VAL A 675 -17.35 34.90 23.69
CA VAL A 675 -16.42 35.46 22.69
C VAL A 675 -16.65 36.95 22.57
N VAL A 676 -15.63 37.73 22.92
CA VAL A 676 -15.62 39.19 22.80
C VAL A 676 -15.47 39.58 21.33
N ALA A 677 -14.47 39.03 20.66
CA ALA A 677 -14.18 39.35 19.26
C ALA A 677 -13.49 38.21 18.53
N GLU A 678 -13.68 38.19 17.21
CA GLU A 678 -12.88 37.43 16.26
C GLU A 678 -12.35 38.40 15.21
N ILE A 679 -11.03 38.53 15.18
CA ILE A 679 -10.31 39.45 14.32
C ILE A 679 -9.64 38.62 13.24
N GLY A 680 -10.13 38.73 12.00
CA GLY A 680 -9.49 38.12 10.85
C GLY A 680 -8.18 38.83 10.54
N LEU A 681 -7.10 38.08 10.40
CA LEU A 681 -5.80 38.56 9.98
C LEU A 681 -5.53 38.03 8.58
N ASN A 682 -5.48 38.93 7.59
CA ASN A 682 -5.00 38.57 6.26
C ASN A 682 -3.51 38.88 6.21
N ILE A 683 -2.66 37.87 6.41
CA ILE A 683 -1.22 38.02 6.34
C ILE A 683 -0.82 38.02 4.86
N VAL A 684 -0.22 39.12 4.42
CA VAL A 684 0.20 39.28 3.03
C VAL A 684 1.68 39.64 2.97
N ASN A 685 2.35 39.14 1.95
CA ASN A 685 3.66 39.68 1.63
C ASN A 685 3.55 41.13 1.15
N SER A 686 4.65 41.87 1.28
CA SER A 686 4.79 43.22 0.74
C SER A 686 6.03 43.32 -0.16
N GLY A 687 6.01 44.30 -1.08
CA GLY A 687 7.09 44.51 -2.05
C GLY A 687 6.88 43.77 -3.37
N SER A 688 7.88 43.89 -4.25
CA SER A 688 7.90 43.21 -5.55
C SER A 688 9.05 42.20 -5.56
N TYR A 689 8.72 40.92 -5.73
CA TYR A 689 9.66 39.81 -5.70
C TYR A 689 9.23 38.66 -6.62
N ILE A 690 10.18 37.79 -6.95
CA ILE A 690 9.96 36.56 -7.72
C ILE A 690 10.59 35.42 -6.92
N ASN A 691 9.84 34.32 -6.75
CA ASN A 691 10.21 33.18 -5.93
C ASN A 691 10.18 31.88 -6.75
N THR A 692 11.15 31.01 -6.49
CA THR A 692 11.23 29.66 -7.06
C THR A 692 11.83 28.69 -6.04
N LEU A 693 11.37 27.43 -6.07
CA LEU A 693 12.06 26.30 -5.47
C LEU A 693 12.59 25.41 -6.59
N ASP A 694 13.88 25.10 -6.57
CA ASP A 694 14.53 24.26 -7.59
C ASP A 694 14.46 22.78 -7.23
N THR A 695 14.51 22.44 -5.93
CA THR A 695 14.49 21.05 -5.45
C THR A 695 13.17 20.34 -5.72
N PHE A 696 12.06 21.06 -5.59
CA PHE A 696 10.73 20.53 -5.84
C PHE A 696 10.33 20.94 -7.25
N VAL A 697 9.45 20.18 -7.91
CA VAL A 697 8.91 20.58 -9.23
C VAL A 697 8.19 21.92 -9.08
N GLY A 698 8.92 23.02 -9.27
CA GLY A 698 8.61 24.31 -8.69
C GLY A 698 8.33 25.35 -9.75
N GLN A 699 7.14 25.92 -9.68
CA GLN A 699 6.70 27.05 -10.49
C GLN A 699 7.41 28.32 -10.03
N THR A 700 7.99 29.08 -10.96
CA THR A 700 8.42 30.47 -10.69
C THR A 700 7.19 31.36 -10.55
N VAL A 701 7.01 31.97 -9.38
CA VAL A 701 5.86 32.82 -9.09
C VAL A 701 6.30 34.24 -8.74
N GLY A 702 5.61 35.23 -9.32
CA GLY A 702 5.79 36.65 -8.98
C GLY A 702 4.82 37.04 -7.86
N ASN A 703 5.32 37.77 -6.86
CA ASN A 703 4.53 38.34 -5.75
C ASN A 703 3.65 37.32 -5.01
N ALA A 704 4.02 36.03 -5.04
CA ALA A 704 3.29 34.95 -4.36
C ALA A 704 4.25 33.99 -3.65
N VAL A 705 3.70 33.16 -2.77
CA VAL A 705 4.42 32.09 -2.07
C VAL A 705 4.48 30.85 -2.96
N VAL A 706 5.64 30.19 -3.03
CA VAL A 706 5.77 28.87 -3.64
C VAL A 706 5.27 27.81 -2.65
N TYR A 707 4.32 26.98 -3.06
CA TYR A 707 3.85 25.85 -2.27
C TYR A 707 4.43 24.55 -2.82
N ALA A 708 5.01 23.72 -1.95
CA ALA A 708 5.54 22.42 -2.30
C ALA A 708 5.22 21.38 -1.22
N SER A 709 5.34 20.10 -1.56
CA SER A 709 5.21 18.99 -0.62
C SER A 709 6.25 17.92 -0.90
N THR A 710 6.77 17.30 0.15
CA THR A 710 7.67 16.15 0.09
C THR A 710 7.29 15.10 1.13
N SER A 711 7.78 13.89 0.94
CA SER A 711 7.68 12.80 1.90
C SER A 711 9.09 12.26 2.16
N GLU A 712 9.47 12.16 3.42
CA GLU A 712 10.77 11.66 3.85
C GLU A 712 10.56 10.51 4.84
N GLU A 713 11.45 9.52 4.86
CA GLU A 713 11.40 8.45 5.85
C GLU A 713 11.75 8.97 7.25
N TYR A 714 11.10 8.42 8.29
CA TYR A 714 11.47 8.71 9.67
C TYR A 714 12.90 8.27 9.96
N GLY A 715 13.69 9.21 10.46
CA GLY A 715 15.12 9.02 10.67
C GLY A 715 15.99 9.56 9.53
N THR A 716 15.41 10.04 8.42
CA THR A 716 16.14 10.88 7.46
C THR A 716 16.78 12.05 8.20
N GLU A 717 18.10 12.19 8.05
CA GLU A 717 18.83 13.20 8.81
C GLU A 717 18.57 14.60 8.28
N THR A 718 18.53 14.75 6.95
CA THR A 718 18.44 16.05 6.30
C THR A 718 17.56 16.06 5.05
N LEU A 719 16.81 17.14 4.86
CA LEU A 719 16.11 17.50 3.64
C LEU A 719 16.92 18.54 2.86
N TYR A 720 17.41 18.22 1.67
CA TYR A 720 18.04 19.22 0.81
C TYR A 720 16.98 20.18 0.27
N VAL A 721 17.22 21.48 0.38
CA VAL A 721 16.33 22.52 -0.14
C VAL A 721 17.17 23.55 -0.88
N GLN A 722 16.80 23.83 -2.12
CA GLN A 722 17.42 24.81 -3.00
C GLN A 722 16.34 25.62 -3.71
N GLY A 723 16.62 26.90 -3.90
CA GLY A 723 15.78 27.78 -4.68
C GLY A 723 16.41 29.14 -4.87
N TRP A 724 15.63 30.06 -5.41
CA TRP A 724 16.06 31.43 -5.60
C TRP A 724 14.90 32.39 -5.40
N SER A 725 15.25 33.59 -4.97
CA SER A 725 14.31 34.69 -4.80
C SER A 725 15.00 36.02 -5.02
N VAL A 726 14.37 36.88 -5.81
CA VAL A 726 14.84 38.23 -6.10
C VAL A 726 13.79 39.24 -5.70
N SER A 727 14.23 40.43 -5.26
CA SER A 727 13.35 41.51 -4.84
C SER A 727 13.86 42.88 -5.33
N THR A 728 12.93 43.81 -5.50
CA THR A 728 13.22 45.23 -5.79
C THR A 728 13.86 45.94 -4.60
N ALA A 729 13.79 45.36 -3.39
CA ALA A 729 14.65 45.70 -2.28
C ALA A 729 15.76 44.65 -2.16
N ARG A 730 17.00 45.07 -1.90
CA ARG A 730 18.14 44.14 -1.82
C ARG A 730 17.93 43.10 -0.73
N THR A 731 17.95 41.82 -1.08
CA THR A 731 17.92 40.71 -0.11
C THR A 731 19.20 40.70 0.72
N ILE A 732 19.05 40.59 2.04
CA ILE A 732 20.13 40.54 3.03
C ILE A 732 20.38 39.11 3.50
N SER A 733 19.33 38.32 3.70
CA SER A 733 19.45 36.93 4.16
C SER A 733 18.19 36.13 3.86
N PHE A 734 18.35 34.81 3.73
CA PHE A 734 17.24 33.86 3.78
C PHE A 734 17.16 33.20 5.15
N GLN A 735 15.96 32.79 5.55
CA GLN A 735 15.71 32.09 6.80
C GLN A 735 14.62 31.04 6.61
N TYR A 736 14.62 30.02 7.46
CA TYR A 736 13.55 29.03 7.51
C TYR A 736 13.10 28.73 8.94
N ASN A 737 11.90 28.19 9.11
CA ASN A 737 11.47 27.55 10.34
C ASN A 737 10.61 26.31 10.02
N ILE A 738 10.41 25.45 11.02
CA ILE A 738 9.53 24.27 10.94
C ILE A 738 8.54 24.36 12.10
N ASP A 739 7.26 24.12 11.81
CA ASP A 739 6.13 24.09 12.76
C ASP A 739 6.03 25.30 13.68
N GLY A 740 6.33 26.50 13.16
CA GLY A 740 6.28 27.73 13.95
C GLY A 740 7.43 27.88 14.94
N GLY A 741 8.48 27.05 14.85
CA GLY A 741 9.71 27.20 15.61
C GLY A 741 10.48 28.49 15.30
N SER A 742 11.61 28.68 15.98
CA SER A 742 12.50 29.83 15.76
C SER A 742 13.03 29.88 14.32
N TRP A 743 13.20 31.09 13.79
CA TRP A 743 13.78 31.30 12.45
C TRP A 743 15.29 31.03 12.47
N ILE A 744 15.72 30.12 11.59
CA ILE A 744 17.10 29.67 11.42
C ILE A 744 17.67 30.28 10.12
N SER A 745 18.94 30.66 10.13
CA SER A 745 19.62 31.20 8.94
C SER A 745 19.69 30.16 7.82
N LEU A 746 19.32 30.56 6.61
CA LEU A 746 19.47 29.78 5.39
C LEU A 746 20.58 30.42 4.54
N PRO A 747 21.67 29.69 4.20
CA PRO A 747 22.78 30.24 3.43
C PRO A 747 22.31 30.81 2.08
N GLY A 748 22.69 32.06 1.81
CA GLY A 748 22.37 32.75 0.56
C GLY A 748 23.62 33.02 -0.27
N TYR A 749 23.49 32.97 -1.59
CA TYR A 749 24.58 33.22 -2.54
C TYR A 749 24.09 33.86 -3.84
N TYR A 750 25.05 34.26 -4.69
CA TYR A 750 24.80 34.85 -6.00
C TYR A 750 24.74 33.78 -7.10
N ARG A 751 23.67 33.80 -7.89
CA ARG A 751 23.46 33.04 -9.11
C ARG A 751 23.34 33.96 -10.31
N ASN A 752 24.25 33.78 -11.28
CA ASN A 752 24.32 34.63 -12.46
C ASN A 752 23.14 34.41 -13.43
N ASP A 753 22.68 33.18 -13.57
CA ASP A 753 21.55 32.79 -14.41
C ASP A 753 20.25 33.45 -13.94
N VAL A 754 20.01 33.47 -12.63
CA VAL A 754 18.86 34.15 -12.01
C VAL A 754 18.93 35.67 -12.24
N ALA A 755 20.10 36.27 -12.03
CA ALA A 755 20.30 37.70 -12.24
C ALA A 755 20.04 38.11 -13.70
N ALA A 756 20.52 37.30 -14.65
CA ALA A 756 20.29 37.52 -16.08
C ALA A 756 18.82 37.36 -16.48
N ALA A 757 18.10 36.43 -15.85
CA ALA A 757 16.70 36.14 -16.13
C ALA A 757 15.71 37.14 -15.47
N THR A 758 16.16 37.93 -14.50
CA THR A 758 15.31 38.85 -13.73
C THR A 758 15.81 40.30 -13.75
N PRO A 759 15.98 40.91 -14.95
CA PRO A 759 16.43 42.29 -15.05
C PRO A 759 15.46 43.25 -14.34
N GLY A 760 16.00 44.13 -13.50
CA GLY A 760 15.22 45.08 -12.70
C GLY A 760 15.05 44.72 -11.22
N TYR A 761 15.54 43.55 -10.79
CA TYR A 761 15.60 43.14 -9.39
C TYR A 761 17.05 43.15 -8.86
N TYR A 762 17.23 43.34 -7.55
CA TYR A 762 18.55 43.19 -6.93
C TYR A 762 18.93 41.70 -6.87
N ALA A 763 20.19 41.39 -7.20
CA ALA A 763 20.64 40.02 -7.36
C ALA A 763 21.82 39.61 -6.44
N ASP A 764 22.36 40.52 -5.61
CA ASP A 764 23.58 40.31 -4.82
C ASP A 764 23.54 39.02 -3.95
N ILE A 765 22.38 38.71 -3.38
CA ILE A 765 22.03 37.45 -2.72
C ILE A 765 20.68 37.03 -3.27
N ASN A 766 20.67 36.19 -4.30
CA ASN A 766 19.44 35.83 -5.02
C ASN A 766 19.11 34.33 -4.98
N ALA A 767 19.97 33.50 -4.40
CA ALA A 767 19.77 32.07 -4.30
C ALA A 767 20.04 31.56 -2.89
N PHE A 768 19.51 30.39 -2.58
CA PHE A 768 19.75 29.69 -1.33
C PHE A 768 19.82 28.18 -1.55
N ASP A 769 20.63 27.51 -0.74
CA ASP A 769 20.57 26.06 -0.55
C ASP A 769 21.02 25.65 0.87
N ALA A 770 20.50 24.52 1.34
CA ALA A 770 20.98 23.85 2.54
C ALA A 770 20.46 22.41 2.64
N ASN A 771 21.20 21.58 3.38
CA ASN A 771 20.67 20.36 3.98
C ASN A 771 20.03 20.71 5.34
N ILE A 772 18.70 20.72 5.38
CA ILE A 772 17.91 21.08 6.56
C ILE A 772 17.78 19.88 7.47
N ASN A 773 18.22 19.99 8.73
CA ASN A 773 18.08 18.90 9.69
C ASN A 773 16.60 18.61 9.98
N ILE A 774 16.16 17.40 9.67
CA ILE A 774 14.81 16.89 9.92
C ILE A 774 14.81 15.63 10.81
N ALA A 775 15.98 15.22 11.32
CA ALA A 775 16.15 14.02 12.14
C ALA A 775 15.27 14.00 13.41
N VAL A 776 14.95 15.18 13.93
CA VAL A 776 14.15 15.35 15.16
C VAL A 776 12.65 15.44 14.90
N LEU A 777 12.23 15.46 13.63
CA LEU A 777 10.82 15.50 13.30
C LEU A 777 10.18 14.14 13.58
N SER A 778 9.07 14.16 14.32
CA SER A 778 8.25 12.98 14.56
C SER A 778 7.65 12.47 13.25
N LYS A 779 7.16 11.23 13.23
CA LYS A 779 6.28 10.78 12.14
C LYS A 779 5.04 11.68 12.06
N GLY A 780 4.64 12.03 10.84
CA GLY A 780 3.47 12.87 10.57
C GLY A 780 3.78 14.05 9.63
N THR A 781 2.81 14.94 9.50
CA THR A 781 2.91 16.13 8.64
C THR A 781 3.49 17.31 9.41
N HIS A 782 4.55 17.88 8.85
CA HIS A 782 5.26 19.06 9.32
C HIS A 782 5.20 20.18 8.28
N LYS A 783 5.26 21.44 8.72
CA LYS A 783 5.20 22.61 7.84
C LYS A 783 6.47 23.44 7.99
N MET A 784 7.24 23.54 6.90
CA MET A 784 8.42 24.39 6.81
C MET A 784 8.09 25.68 6.05
N LEU A 785 8.50 26.84 6.59
CA LEU A 785 8.43 28.12 5.91
C LEU A 785 9.81 28.62 5.53
N ILE A 786 9.93 29.30 4.39
CA ILE A 786 11.14 30.01 3.97
C ILE A 786 10.79 31.47 3.75
N ARG A 787 11.62 32.38 4.25
CA ARG A 787 11.47 33.83 4.07
C ARG A 787 12.77 34.51 3.67
N ALA A 788 12.63 35.68 3.05
CA ALA A 788 13.73 36.58 2.73
C ALA A 788 13.64 37.84 3.61
N HIS A 789 14.79 38.35 4.07
CA HIS A 789 14.92 39.63 4.77
C HIS A 789 15.55 40.64 3.80
N THR A 790 14.98 41.83 3.67
CA THR A 790 15.49 42.85 2.73
C THR A 790 16.22 44.00 3.44
N SER A 791 16.94 44.81 2.68
CA SER A 791 17.66 46.00 3.16
C SER A 791 16.74 47.09 3.72
N THR A 792 15.43 46.95 3.53
CA THR A 792 14.41 47.85 4.09
C THR A 792 13.92 47.41 5.47
N GLY A 793 14.43 46.27 5.99
CA GLY A 793 14.00 45.69 7.27
C GLY A 793 12.72 44.84 7.17
N THR A 794 12.20 44.63 5.96
CA THR A 794 10.98 43.85 5.73
C THR A 794 11.28 42.39 5.45
N TYR A 795 10.32 41.53 5.77
CA TYR A 795 10.31 40.12 5.41
C TYR A 795 9.21 39.83 4.39
N TYR A 796 9.45 38.88 3.50
CA TYR A 796 8.41 38.26 2.69
C TYR A 796 8.61 36.74 2.66
N GLN A 797 7.51 36.01 2.67
CA GLN A 797 7.53 34.56 2.56
C GLN A 797 7.84 34.15 1.13
N VAL A 798 8.88 33.35 0.98
CA VAL A 798 9.34 32.79 -0.29
C VAL A 798 8.57 31.52 -0.59
N ALA A 799 8.52 30.61 0.38
CA ALA A 799 7.92 29.29 0.20
C ALA A 799 7.26 28.73 1.46
N GLN A 800 6.39 27.75 1.24
CA GLN A 800 5.86 26.83 2.24
C GLN A 800 6.02 25.40 1.72
N ILE A 801 6.71 24.55 2.49
CA ILE A 801 6.93 23.14 2.15
C ILE A 801 6.21 22.29 3.20
N THR A 802 5.30 21.43 2.75
CA THR A 802 4.70 20.38 3.59
C THR A 802 5.63 19.17 3.57
N ILE A 803 6.14 18.75 4.74
CA ILE A 803 7.06 17.61 4.89
C ILE A 803 6.29 16.49 5.59
N ASN A 804 6.06 15.37 4.91
CA ASN A 804 5.44 14.20 5.51
C ASN A 804 6.54 13.22 5.93
N ILE A 805 6.77 13.06 7.24
CA ILE A 805 7.72 12.09 7.78
C ILE A 805 7.01 10.75 7.96
N GLN A 806 7.42 9.72 7.20
CA GLN A 806 6.75 8.41 7.11
C GLN A 806 7.33 7.35 8.06
#